data_AF-Q73JX3-F1
#
_entry.id   AF-Q73JX3-F1
#
_cell.length_a   1.000
_cell.length_b   1.000
_cell.length_c   1.000
_cell.angle_alpha   90.00
_cell.angle_beta   90.00
_cell.angle_gamma   90.00
#
_symmetry.space_group_name_H-M   'P 1'
#
loop_
_entity.id
_entity.type
_entity.pdbx_description
1 polymer ?
#
loop_
_entity_poly.entity_id
_entity_poly.type
_entity_poly.pdbx_seq_one_letter_code
_entity_poly.pdbx_strand_id
1 'polypeptide(L)'
;MFQLKKKGINLIFIPLLFVCVISFFSCNAKDKAAPNESAVDDVAENVNMEMEESLLAEKCLEKVRYDGSLQLEFAKKQSAPSAHQKYLKDKLVFKNFPFNKVQEGATAVVGSDLCLFYPNAELKSQEDLKNLPKGIPVPFGTVLNIEKEPVRLPFDADDEFDFGVFKFQENQNYFYRTTWNGEKGLVFGADLTGMNNDLKINQVISMRYLTNGAPKEFYTVFGYEFLSKAHQAVLERDRLIFEKVKPDEYDLHMMSADDMIALYRNHYGYHYESYEDSYDSSFLGNDGTTLFITTDLMAHAKHLFFDRTLQNIEENFFTPRLLELVTAFDDSLNNVNKKGFPTARPETLEKAKLYFQVARVLLELAPKSVIQKDEYGSDETVYKEPNKDEVLAKYPKTVSEEIDLIDKAQGPAPSPLFTFEDGTYTKEDYSQYKPRGHYTKNGILSSYFRAMMWFGHAHFLIADKGPEVLEQDGKAASDAYALTLNMEPIALLITELVKNDEELYKKWSALFDPITDLIGLSDDLSFKEVLPLWKSYDVKDFEKWASDKNNLFAFMKSAHEKLRPPAIAGASVFYTASEGTDEERKPPMGWRLFGQRFTLDSYIHSLVSSPRLYGRAHVKGLDIMKALGSKSADLLLQKDYSDFPKLKATLDKIEKEVVASPDKILGKTYYGKTLNEIGLQARFEQGSGFYFTESPAWSVKSLLSAHGTWAELRHDTILYTKQAFAELGGGPGPELTYRVKKIPNPVHYIEPNLAFWKNTASSVDVLINALKPYKLIDENNLQKLEMLKDAALHAADIVKLEIADKPVSEKDLKWISLMPGFLARILMPSINAVVEPEQLRMALVADVFTNGEEGFVLETAVGIPYRIYVPLNDAQGGKRIAVGYCFNYYEFEQDISNRLTNEEWKERVYSNEDMEDLKPFWAQNISF
;
A
#
# COMPACT_ATOMS: atom_id res chain seq x y z
N MET A 1 57.27 -10.02 -29.78
CA MET A 1 56.81 -11.42 -29.92
C MET A 1 55.38 -11.47 -29.38
N PHE A 2 54.36 -12.04 -30.01
CA PHE A 2 54.13 -12.43 -31.42
C PHE A 2 52.64 -12.09 -31.68
N GLN A 3 52.30 -11.06 -32.45
CA GLN A 3 52.07 -11.03 -33.91
C GLN A 3 50.76 -11.72 -34.41
N LEU A 4 49.94 -10.93 -35.12
CA LEU A 4 48.94 -11.32 -36.13
C LEU A 4 47.63 -11.96 -35.62
N LYS A 5 46.50 -11.88 -36.35
CA LYS A 5 46.33 -11.53 -37.79
C LYS A 5 45.00 -10.80 -38.07
N LYS A 6 45.06 -9.65 -38.77
CA LYS A 6 43.88 -9.13 -39.51
C LYS A 6 43.70 -9.90 -40.81
N LYS A 7 42.44 -10.12 -41.20
CA LYS A 7 41.98 -9.99 -42.60
C LYS A 7 40.62 -9.29 -42.58
N GLY A 8 40.45 -8.32 -43.47
CA GLY A 8 39.16 -7.70 -43.78
C GLY A 8 39.10 -7.45 -45.28
N ILE A 9 37.93 -7.10 -45.79
CA ILE A 9 37.72 -6.63 -47.16
C ILE A 9 36.86 -5.37 -47.08
N ASN A 10 37.35 -4.28 -47.69
CA ASN A 10 36.56 -3.09 -47.96
C ASN A 10 35.81 -3.28 -49.30
N LEU A 11 34.66 -2.63 -49.52
CA LEU A 11 34.60 -1.39 -50.33
C LEU A 11 33.15 -0.83 -50.40
N ILE A 12 32.85 0.31 -49.75
CA ILE A 12 32.65 1.70 -50.25
C ILE A 12 31.49 1.95 -51.27
N PHE A 13 30.77 3.05 -51.00
CA PHE A 13 29.87 3.91 -51.81
C PHE A 13 28.35 3.71 -51.60
N ILE A 14 27.57 4.62 -50.97
CA ILE A 14 27.39 6.12 -51.04
C ILE A 14 26.46 6.54 -52.21
N PRO A 15 25.46 7.43 -51.98
CA PRO A 15 24.06 7.08 -52.29
C PRO A 15 23.31 8.15 -53.13
N LEU A 16 21.99 8.34 -52.87
CA LEU A 16 21.02 9.27 -53.49
C LEU A 16 20.46 8.78 -54.86
N LEU A 17 19.29 9.21 -55.36
CA LEU A 17 18.52 10.45 -55.12
C LEU A 17 16.99 10.26 -55.22
N PHE A 18 16.23 11.34 -54.97
CA PHE A 18 14.75 11.49 -55.02
C PHE A 18 14.09 11.17 -56.39
N VAL A 19 12.77 10.90 -56.38
CA VAL A 19 11.71 11.81 -56.91
C VAL A 19 10.28 11.27 -56.65
N CYS A 20 9.31 12.16 -56.41
CA CYS A 20 7.88 11.86 -56.17
C CYS A 20 7.05 11.94 -57.46
N VAL A 21 5.76 11.54 -57.44
CA VAL A 21 4.56 12.36 -57.85
C VAL A 21 3.25 11.53 -58.03
N ILE A 22 2.27 11.81 -57.15
CA ILE A 22 0.81 12.03 -57.38
C ILE A 22 -0.01 11.04 -58.27
N SER A 23 -0.70 10.12 -57.58
CA SER A 23 -2.19 9.93 -57.47
C SER A 23 -3.16 9.67 -58.66
N PHE A 24 -4.21 8.90 -58.29
CA PHE A 24 -5.67 9.08 -58.55
C PHE A 24 -6.47 8.12 -59.48
N PHE A 25 -7.63 7.71 -58.92
CA PHE A 25 -8.97 7.47 -59.50
C PHE A 25 -9.46 6.09 -60.04
N SER A 26 -10.41 5.53 -59.27
CA SER A 26 -11.79 5.13 -59.66
C SER A 26 -12.15 3.64 -59.79
N CYS A 27 -13.47 3.38 -59.86
CA CYS A 27 -14.12 2.15 -59.41
C CYS A 27 -14.97 1.42 -60.49
N ASN A 28 -15.51 0.26 -60.09
CA ASN A 28 -16.75 -0.41 -60.55
C ASN A 28 -16.75 -1.41 -61.74
N ALA A 29 -16.64 -2.69 -61.38
CA ALA A 29 -17.77 -3.65 -61.27
C ALA A 29 -18.30 -4.49 -62.49
N LYS A 30 -18.59 -5.76 -62.14
CA LYS A 30 -19.66 -6.70 -62.60
C LYS A 30 -19.42 -7.80 -63.68
N ASP A 31 -19.50 -9.03 -63.16
CA ASP A 31 -20.40 -10.15 -63.55
C ASP A 31 -19.98 -11.25 -64.58
N LYS A 32 -20.22 -12.51 -64.15
CA LYS A 32 -20.45 -13.80 -64.89
C LYS A 32 -19.30 -14.80 -65.24
N ALA A 33 -19.03 -15.67 -64.25
CA ALA A 33 -19.26 -17.13 -64.26
C ALA A 33 -18.62 -18.11 -65.30
N ALA A 34 -17.60 -18.85 -64.81
CA ALA A 34 -17.42 -20.33 -64.85
C ALA A 34 -17.19 -21.08 -66.20
N PRO A 35 -16.65 -22.33 -66.21
CA PRO A 35 -16.21 -23.20 -65.09
C PRO A 35 -14.80 -23.86 -65.19
N ASN A 36 -14.45 -24.59 -64.12
CA ASN A 36 -13.50 -25.74 -63.96
C ASN A 36 -11.96 -25.58 -63.86
N GLU A 37 -11.49 -26.19 -62.76
CA GLU A 37 -10.29 -27.05 -62.56
C GLU A 37 -8.93 -26.52 -62.05
N SER A 38 -8.66 -26.92 -60.79
CA SER A 38 -7.37 -27.23 -60.13
C SER A 38 -6.29 -26.15 -59.99
N ALA A 39 -6.29 -25.50 -58.82
CA ALA A 39 -5.08 -25.23 -58.02
C ALA A 39 -5.44 -25.19 -56.52
N VAL A 40 -4.44 -25.31 -55.65
CA VAL A 40 -4.56 -25.12 -54.19
C VAL A 40 -4.25 -23.66 -53.85
N ASP A 41 -4.94 -23.07 -52.86
CA ASP A 41 -4.42 -21.99 -52.02
C ASP A 41 -5.23 -21.88 -50.71
N ASP A 42 -4.58 -21.40 -49.65
CA ASP A 42 -5.12 -21.24 -48.29
C ASP A 42 -5.85 -19.88 -48.08
N VAL A 43 -6.00 -19.48 -46.81
CA VAL A 43 -6.47 -18.15 -46.32
C VAL A 43 -7.99 -17.96 -46.31
N ALA A 44 -8.66 -18.58 -45.34
CA ALA A 44 -10.05 -18.28 -44.98
C ALA A 44 -10.41 -18.40 -43.47
N GLU A 45 -9.44 -18.52 -42.54
CA GLU A 45 -9.72 -18.77 -41.11
C GLU A 45 -9.61 -17.52 -40.20
N ASN A 46 -8.67 -16.61 -40.49
CA ASN A 46 -8.28 -15.48 -39.61
C ASN A 46 -9.37 -14.42 -39.30
N VAL A 47 -10.61 -14.57 -39.75
CA VAL A 47 -11.70 -13.59 -39.52
C VAL A 47 -12.78 -14.11 -38.56
N ASN A 48 -12.89 -15.42 -38.36
CA ASN A 48 -13.75 -15.98 -37.30
C ASN A 48 -13.04 -16.02 -35.94
N MET A 49 -11.72 -16.30 -35.92
CA MET A 49 -10.94 -16.48 -34.69
C MET A 49 -10.99 -15.27 -33.76
N GLU A 50 -10.76 -14.05 -34.26
CA GLU A 50 -10.84 -12.81 -33.46
C GLU A 50 -12.23 -12.62 -32.80
N MET A 51 -13.29 -13.10 -33.46
CA MET A 51 -14.66 -12.98 -32.96
C MET A 51 -15.01 -14.05 -31.92
N GLU A 52 -14.40 -15.24 -31.98
CA GLU A 52 -14.56 -16.30 -30.98
C GLU A 52 -13.66 -16.06 -29.75
N GLU A 53 -12.43 -15.56 -29.92
CA GLU A 53 -11.59 -15.06 -28.81
C GLU A 53 -12.29 -13.94 -28.03
N SER A 54 -12.95 -13.00 -28.73
CA SER A 54 -13.76 -11.96 -28.09
C SER A 54 -14.85 -12.57 -27.21
N LEU A 55 -15.62 -13.53 -27.76
CA LEU A 55 -16.73 -14.18 -27.06
C LEU A 55 -16.27 -15.04 -25.87
N LEU A 56 -15.09 -15.66 -25.93
CA LEU A 56 -14.54 -16.46 -24.82
C LEU A 56 -14.05 -15.56 -23.68
N ALA A 57 -13.31 -14.50 -24.00
CA ALA A 57 -12.88 -13.52 -23.00
C ALA A 57 -14.08 -12.81 -22.34
N GLU A 58 -15.08 -12.40 -23.11
CA GLU A 58 -16.34 -11.87 -22.57
C GLU A 58 -17.02 -12.90 -21.68
N LYS A 59 -17.18 -14.17 -22.09
CA LYS A 59 -17.80 -15.22 -21.25
C LYS A 59 -17.06 -15.46 -19.92
N CYS A 60 -15.73 -15.37 -19.89
CA CYS A 60 -14.97 -15.46 -18.64
C CYS A 60 -15.27 -14.27 -17.73
N LEU A 61 -15.21 -13.04 -18.25
CA LEU A 61 -15.49 -11.82 -17.48
C LEU A 61 -16.97 -11.68 -17.07
N GLU A 62 -17.91 -12.19 -17.88
CA GLU A 62 -19.33 -12.28 -17.52
C GLU A 62 -19.59 -13.31 -16.40
N LYS A 63 -18.79 -14.39 -16.31
CA LYS A 63 -18.92 -15.42 -15.27
C LYS A 63 -18.34 -15.02 -13.90
N VAL A 64 -17.48 -14.00 -13.83
CA VAL A 64 -16.91 -13.46 -12.57
C VAL A 64 -17.75 -12.29 -12.02
N ARG A 65 -19.01 -12.15 -12.47
CA ARG A 65 -19.93 -11.10 -11.98
C ARG A 65 -20.36 -11.31 -10.53
N TYR A 66 -19.79 -10.48 -9.66
CA TYR A 66 -20.15 -10.36 -8.25
C TYR A 66 -21.54 -9.73 -8.06
N ASP A 67 -22.56 -10.54 -7.78
CA ASP A 67 -23.93 -10.07 -7.47
C ASP A 67 -24.04 -9.55 -6.03
N GLY A 68 -23.26 -8.50 -5.73
CA GLY A 68 -23.23 -7.84 -4.44
C GLY A 68 -24.36 -6.81 -4.30
N SER A 69 -25.21 -7.03 -3.29
CA SER A 69 -26.38 -6.19 -2.93
C SER A 69 -26.05 -4.73 -2.56
N LEU A 70 -24.78 -4.39 -2.41
CA LEU A 70 -24.30 -3.03 -2.15
C LEU A 70 -24.40 -2.14 -3.40
N GLN A 71 -25.20 -1.07 -3.33
CA GLN A 71 -25.21 0.00 -4.33
C GLN A 71 -24.10 1.01 -4.04
N LEU A 72 -22.96 0.87 -4.71
CA LEU A 72 -21.76 1.70 -4.53
C LEU A 72 -21.12 2.04 -5.88
N GLU A 73 -20.80 3.30 -6.10
CA GLU A 73 -20.11 3.79 -7.30
C GLU A 73 -18.58 3.78 -7.13
N PHE A 74 -17.84 3.76 -8.24
CA PHE A 74 -16.38 3.89 -8.28
C PHE A 74 -15.96 5.28 -8.77
N ALA A 75 -15.00 5.91 -8.08
CA ALA A 75 -14.50 7.23 -8.48
C ALA A 75 -13.65 7.13 -9.76
N LYS A 76 -13.90 8.01 -10.73
CA LYS A 76 -13.16 8.05 -12.02
C LYS A 76 -12.12 9.18 -12.02
N LYS A 77 -11.09 9.07 -12.87
CA LYS A 77 -10.02 10.07 -13.03
C LYS A 77 -10.61 11.47 -13.23
N GLN A 78 -10.15 12.43 -12.44
CA GLN A 78 -10.53 13.84 -12.55
C GLN A 78 -9.96 14.48 -13.84
N SER A 79 -10.72 15.39 -14.45
CA SER A 79 -10.25 16.27 -15.52
C SER A 79 -9.41 17.44 -14.99
N ALA A 80 -8.35 17.81 -15.72
CA ALA A 80 -7.47 18.93 -15.37
C ALA A 80 -8.26 20.24 -15.11
N PRO A 81 -8.04 20.95 -13.99
CA PRO A 81 -8.85 22.10 -13.60
C PRO A 81 -8.59 23.35 -14.45
N SER A 82 -9.66 23.98 -14.94
CA SER A 82 -9.58 25.21 -15.73
C SER A 82 -9.06 26.41 -14.93
N ALA A 83 -9.33 26.48 -13.62
CA ALA A 83 -8.92 27.57 -12.75
C ALA A 83 -7.39 27.74 -12.64
N HIS A 84 -6.64 26.62 -12.71
CA HIS A 84 -5.19 26.58 -12.55
C HIS A 84 -4.41 26.82 -13.85
N GLN A 85 -5.06 26.84 -15.02
CA GLN A 85 -4.39 26.99 -16.33
C GLN A 85 -3.50 28.23 -16.44
N LYS A 86 -3.81 29.29 -15.67
CA LYS A 86 -3.04 30.53 -15.58
C LYS A 86 -1.67 30.36 -14.91
N TYR A 87 -1.48 29.35 -14.06
CA TYR A 87 -0.23 29.09 -13.34
C TYR A 87 0.75 28.21 -14.12
N LEU A 88 0.26 27.23 -14.90
CA LEU A 88 1.08 26.14 -15.45
C LEU A 88 2.33 26.61 -16.22
N LYS A 89 2.18 27.71 -16.98
CA LYS A 89 3.21 28.33 -17.82
C LYS A 89 4.12 29.33 -17.10
N ASP A 90 3.85 29.62 -15.83
CA ASP A 90 4.73 30.44 -15.00
C ASP A 90 6.09 29.73 -14.81
N LYS A 91 7.15 30.49 -14.54
CA LYS A 91 8.49 29.94 -14.35
C LYS A 91 8.86 29.93 -12.88
N LEU A 92 9.40 28.80 -12.44
CA LEU A 92 10.13 28.73 -11.18
C LEU A 92 11.46 29.44 -11.42
N VAL A 93 11.67 30.54 -10.71
CA VAL A 93 12.91 31.34 -10.71
C VAL A 93 13.06 31.87 -9.29
N PHE A 94 14.11 31.46 -8.59
CA PHE A 94 14.33 31.88 -7.22
C PHE A 94 14.86 33.31 -7.13
N LYS A 95 14.29 34.09 -6.21
CA LYS A 95 14.72 35.44 -5.85
C LYS A 95 15.21 35.47 -4.40
N ASN A 96 16.24 36.27 -4.13
CA ASN A 96 16.59 36.59 -2.75
C ASN A 96 15.56 37.59 -2.21
N PHE A 97 15.06 37.41 -0.99
CA PHE A 97 14.22 38.41 -0.35
C PHE A 97 15.09 39.63 0.06
N PRO A 98 14.61 40.88 -0.12
CA PRO A 98 15.39 42.09 0.17
C PRO A 98 15.40 42.43 1.67
N PHE A 99 16.03 41.58 2.50
CA PHE A 99 16.18 41.83 3.94
C PHE A 99 16.96 43.13 4.21
N ASN A 100 16.58 43.85 5.27
CA ASN A 100 17.33 45.02 5.71
C ASN A 100 18.71 44.61 6.26
N LYS A 101 19.73 45.44 6.05
CA LYS A 101 21.09 45.14 6.48
C LYS A 101 21.21 45.26 8.00
N VAL A 102 21.56 44.15 8.63
CA VAL A 102 21.93 44.01 10.05
C VAL A 102 23.27 43.26 10.14
N GLN A 103 23.98 43.44 11.24
CA GLN A 103 25.21 42.70 11.55
C GLN A 103 24.88 41.31 12.10
N GLU A 104 25.80 40.35 11.98
CA GLU A 104 25.69 39.07 12.67
C GLU A 104 25.83 39.26 14.18
N GLY A 105 25.01 38.56 14.96
CA GLY A 105 24.84 38.77 16.39
C GLY A 105 23.38 38.60 16.80
N ALA A 106 23.04 38.98 18.03
CA ALA A 106 21.65 38.92 18.50
C ALA A 106 20.75 39.87 17.70
N THR A 107 19.58 39.37 17.30
CA THR A 107 18.60 40.11 16.51
C THR A 107 17.18 39.82 16.98
N ALA A 108 16.24 40.66 16.59
CA ALA A 108 14.82 40.44 16.81
C ALA A 108 13.99 41.07 15.67
N VAL A 109 12.75 40.63 15.49
CA VAL A 109 11.82 41.18 14.50
C VAL A 109 10.76 42.03 15.19
N VAL A 110 10.47 43.20 14.62
CA VAL A 110 9.37 44.07 15.08
C VAL A 110 8.02 43.41 14.76
N GLY A 111 7.38 42.84 15.78
CA GLY A 111 6.11 42.11 15.71
C GLY A 111 4.88 42.94 16.10
N SER A 112 5.04 44.27 16.23
CA SER A 112 4.01 45.19 16.72
C SER A 112 3.99 46.49 15.91
N ASP A 113 2.80 46.95 15.51
CA ASP A 113 2.61 48.25 14.83
C ASP A 113 2.93 49.45 15.74
N LEU A 114 3.02 49.21 17.06
CA LEU A 114 3.24 50.22 18.09
C LEU A 114 4.71 50.33 18.52
N CYS A 115 5.63 49.61 17.86
CA CYS A 115 7.03 49.58 18.24
C CYS A 115 7.71 50.95 18.08
N LEU A 116 8.20 51.49 19.19
CA LEU A 116 8.95 52.75 19.24
C LEU A 116 10.40 52.50 19.67
N PHE A 117 11.33 53.12 18.94
CA PHE A 117 12.74 53.28 19.32
C PHE A 117 12.93 54.57 20.10
N TYR A 118 13.63 54.50 21.23
CA TYR A 118 13.87 55.60 22.15
C TYR A 118 15.35 56.03 22.08
N PRO A 119 15.71 57.04 21.27
CA PRO A 119 17.09 57.42 21.01
C PRO A 119 17.79 57.98 22.25
N ASN A 120 19.00 57.51 22.54
CA ASN A 120 19.82 57.90 23.69
C ASN A 120 19.16 57.71 25.07
N ALA A 121 18.16 56.81 25.17
CA ALA A 121 17.53 56.47 26.45
C ALA A 121 18.39 55.52 27.29
N GLU A 122 18.45 55.78 28.60
CA GLU A 122 18.90 54.83 29.62
C GLU A 122 17.80 54.65 30.65
N LEU A 123 17.61 53.42 31.15
CA LEU A 123 16.70 53.10 32.25
C LEU A 123 17.49 52.37 33.33
N LYS A 124 17.32 52.76 34.59
CA LYS A 124 17.95 52.14 35.79
C LYS A 124 16.92 51.85 36.89
N SER A 125 15.73 52.43 36.78
CA SER A 125 14.59 52.30 37.67
C SER A 125 13.27 52.32 36.88
N GLN A 126 12.19 51.84 37.49
CA GLN A 126 10.84 51.92 36.94
C GLN A 126 10.34 53.39 36.82
N GLU A 127 10.97 54.35 37.51
CA GLU A 127 10.62 55.77 37.41
C GLU A 127 11.18 56.43 36.15
N ASP A 128 12.30 55.95 35.61
CA ASP A 128 12.96 56.54 34.43
C ASP A 128 12.08 56.48 33.16
N LEU A 129 11.08 55.59 33.13
CA LEU A 129 10.06 55.52 32.09
C LEU A 129 9.31 56.84 31.87
N LYS A 130 9.21 57.68 32.93
CA LYS A 130 8.61 59.03 32.87
C LYS A 130 9.47 60.02 32.06
N ASN A 131 10.76 59.74 31.93
CA ASN A 131 11.77 60.58 31.28
C ASN A 131 12.15 60.08 29.88
N LEU A 132 11.47 59.06 29.34
CA LEU A 132 11.74 58.54 28.01
C LEU A 132 11.63 59.65 26.94
N PRO A 133 12.58 59.74 25.99
CA PRO A 133 12.53 60.69 24.90
C PRO A 133 11.37 60.37 23.95
N LYS A 134 11.02 61.32 23.07
CA LYS A 134 9.97 61.08 22.07
C LYS A 134 10.34 59.90 21.16
N GLY A 135 9.63 58.79 21.31
CA GLY A 135 9.85 57.57 20.53
C GLY A 135 9.68 57.78 19.02
N ILE A 136 10.56 57.14 18.27
CA ILE A 136 10.59 57.10 16.80
C ILE A 136 9.98 55.76 16.36
N PRO A 137 8.93 55.73 15.53
CA PRO A 137 8.36 54.47 15.04
C PRO A 137 9.38 53.61 14.28
N VAL A 138 9.42 52.32 14.60
CA VAL A 138 10.17 51.32 13.82
C VAL A 138 9.16 50.56 12.94
N PRO A 139 9.39 50.40 11.62
CA PRO A 139 8.43 49.72 10.75
C PRO A 139 8.19 48.26 11.14
N PHE A 140 6.93 47.84 11.13
CA PHE A 140 6.52 46.45 11.31
C PHE A 140 7.27 45.50 10.36
N GLY A 141 7.71 44.35 10.87
CA GLY A 141 8.51 43.37 10.12
C GLY A 141 10.00 43.72 9.96
N THR A 142 10.49 44.84 10.52
CA THR A 142 11.94 45.16 10.50
C THR A 142 12.74 44.18 11.37
N VAL A 143 13.89 43.70 10.87
CA VAL A 143 14.88 42.99 11.69
C VAL A 143 15.81 44.02 12.34
N LEU A 144 15.98 43.98 13.67
CA LEU A 144 16.87 44.86 14.43
C LEU A 144 18.04 44.06 15.00
N ASN A 145 19.23 44.67 15.08
CA ASN A 145 20.28 44.21 15.99
C ASN A 145 19.94 44.63 17.42
N ILE A 146 20.02 43.70 18.36
CA ILE A 146 19.83 43.97 19.78
C ILE A 146 21.06 43.53 20.58
N GLU A 147 21.30 44.16 21.72
CA GLU A 147 22.22 43.60 22.73
C GLU A 147 21.55 42.39 23.39
N LYS A 148 22.30 41.28 23.55
CA LYS A 148 21.78 40.02 24.09
C LYS A 148 21.35 40.12 25.56
N GLU A 149 22.01 40.99 26.34
CA GLU A 149 21.60 41.29 27.70
C GLU A 149 20.56 42.42 27.71
N PRO A 150 19.31 42.17 28.15
CA PRO A 150 18.32 43.22 28.33
C PRO A 150 18.75 44.25 29.37
N VAL A 151 18.18 45.45 29.28
CA VAL A 151 18.07 46.34 30.43
C VAL A 151 17.08 45.71 31.40
N ARG A 152 17.54 45.44 32.62
CA ARG A 152 16.77 44.89 33.74
C ARG A 152 16.73 45.91 34.89
N LEU A 153 15.69 45.85 35.72
CA LEU A 153 15.69 46.51 37.02
C LEU A 153 16.61 45.75 38.00
N PRO A 154 17.08 46.39 39.09
CA PRO A 154 17.62 45.65 40.23
C PRO A 154 16.53 44.76 40.80
N PHE A 155 16.79 43.45 40.90
CA PHE A 155 15.85 42.47 41.46
C PHE A 155 15.98 42.42 42.99
N ASP A 156 14.88 42.13 43.69
CA ASP A 156 14.95 41.76 45.11
C ASP A 156 15.45 40.31 45.25
N ALA A 157 16.37 40.07 46.20
CA ALA A 157 16.94 38.74 46.43
C ALA A 157 16.05 37.84 47.30
N ASP A 158 15.06 38.42 47.99
CA ASP A 158 14.13 37.72 48.89
C ASP A 158 12.74 37.45 48.25
N ASP A 159 12.52 37.78 46.97
CA ASP A 159 11.28 37.49 46.21
C ASP A 159 11.58 36.62 44.96
N GLU A 160 11.21 35.34 45.02
CA GLU A 160 11.42 34.35 43.93
C GLU A 160 10.63 34.67 42.65
N PHE A 161 9.76 35.69 42.63
CA PHE A 161 8.95 36.10 41.48
C PHE A 161 9.35 37.45 40.87
N ASP A 162 10.41 38.12 41.34
CA ASP A 162 10.93 39.34 40.71
C ASP A 162 11.92 39.06 39.57
N PHE A 163 11.40 39.04 38.35
CA PHE A 163 12.21 38.89 37.13
C PHE A 163 12.91 40.19 36.67
N GLY A 164 12.82 41.31 37.41
CA GLY A 164 13.47 42.57 37.05
C GLY A 164 12.92 43.22 35.75
N VAL A 165 11.66 42.94 35.41
CA VAL A 165 10.97 43.41 34.20
C VAL A 165 10.31 44.78 34.37
N PHE A 166 10.24 45.56 33.30
CA PHE A 166 9.56 46.86 33.28
C PHE A 166 8.05 46.70 33.06
N LYS A 167 7.26 47.39 33.88
CA LYS A 167 5.80 47.55 33.67
C LYS A 167 5.58 48.77 32.77
N PHE A 168 5.29 48.54 31.49
CA PHE A 168 5.19 49.61 30.48
C PHE A 168 4.04 49.32 29.49
N GLN A 169 3.17 50.32 29.27
CA GLN A 169 2.01 50.25 28.36
C GLN A 169 1.16 48.98 28.58
N GLU A 170 0.58 48.83 29.77
CA GLU A 170 -0.24 47.68 30.20
C GLU A 170 0.43 46.29 30.11
N ASN A 171 1.75 46.22 29.92
CA ASN A 171 2.47 44.96 29.70
C ASN A 171 3.77 44.88 30.53
N GLN A 172 4.32 43.67 30.66
CA GLN A 172 5.54 43.38 31.41
C GLN A 172 6.58 42.74 30.48
N ASN A 173 7.73 43.38 30.34
CA ASN A 173 8.86 42.86 29.56
C ASN A 173 10.14 43.66 29.85
N TYR A 174 11.24 43.32 29.19
CA TYR A 174 12.49 44.09 29.26
C TYR A 174 12.54 45.20 28.21
N PHE A 175 13.52 46.10 28.32
CA PHE A 175 13.97 46.94 27.21
C PHE A 175 15.29 46.40 26.67
N TYR A 176 15.47 46.39 25.35
CA TYR A 176 16.70 45.96 24.69
C TYR A 176 17.41 47.17 24.09
N ARG A 177 18.74 47.24 24.23
CA ARG A 177 19.54 48.25 23.52
C ARG A 177 19.66 47.87 22.05
N THR A 178 19.51 48.84 21.17
CA THR A 178 19.59 48.66 19.71
C THR A 178 20.24 49.88 19.05
N THR A 179 20.57 49.75 17.77
CA THR A 179 21.00 50.87 16.91
C THR A 179 20.03 51.00 15.74
N TRP A 180 19.38 52.15 15.61
CA TRP A 180 18.40 52.44 14.55
C TRP A 180 18.78 53.72 13.82
N ASN A 181 18.81 53.69 12.49
CA ASN A 181 19.27 54.79 11.62
C ASN A 181 20.65 55.42 11.97
N GLY A 182 21.49 54.71 12.73
CA GLY A 182 22.81 55.16 13.18
C GLY A 182 22.84 55.73 14.61
N GLU A 183 21.69 55.91 15.26
CA GLU A 183 21.60 56.32 16.67
C GLU A 183 21.46 55.09 17.58
N LYS A 184 22.03 55.16 18.79
CA LYS A 184 21.83 54.15 19.83
C LYS A 184 20.61 54.49 20.69
N GLY A 185 19.92 53.48 21.22
CA GLY A 185 18.74 53.69 22.05
C GLY A 185 18.08 52.39 22.50
N LEU A 186 16.85 52.49 22.99
CA LEU A 186 16.09 51.35 23.51
C LEU A 186 14.88 51.00 22.65
N VAL A 187 14.49 49.73 22.64
CA VAL A 187 13.20 49.21 22.16
C VAL A 187 12.58 48.32 23.23
N PHE A 188 11.25 48.30 23.34
CA PHE A 188 10.55 47.49 24.34
C PHE A 188 10.37 46.04 23.83
N GLY A 189 10.82 45.06 24.60
CA GLY A 189 10.86 43.65 24.20
C GLY A 189 9.48 43.04 23.92
N ALA A 190 8.42 43.60 24.48
CA ALA A 190 7.05 43.17 24.21
C ALA A 190 6.60 43.45 22.75
N ASP A 191 7.27 44.37 22.05
CA ASP A 191 6.99 44.67 20.64
C ASP A 191 7.87 43.87 19.66
N LEU A 192 8.72 43.00 20.20
CA LEU A 192 9.69 42.19 19.47
C LEU A 192 9.36 40.70 19.54
N THR A 193 9.81 39.94 18.55
CA THR A 193 9.86 38.48 18.62
C THR A 193 11.17 37.94 18.03
N GLY A 194 11.47 36.66 18.33
CA GLY A 194 12.67 35.97 17.85
C GLY A 194 13.98 36.49 18.46
N MET A 195 13.92 37.08 19.66
CA MET A 195 15.09 37.65 20.37
C MET A 195 16.20 36.62 20.68
N ASN A 196 15.84 35.33 20.73
CA ASN A 196 16.76 34.21 20.92
C ASN A 196 17.03 33.43 19.61
N ASN A 197 16.47 33.86 18.48
CA ASN A 197 16.56 33.15 17.20
C ASN A 197 17.77 33.61 16.39
N ASP A 198 18.29 32.72 15.55
CA ASP A 198 19.29 33.08 14.56
C ASP A 198 18.77 34.08 13.53
N LEU A 199 19.69 34.88 12.98
CA LEU A 199 19.42 35.91 11.97
C LEU A 199 18.59 35.38 10.79
N LYS A 200 18.85 34.15 10.32
CA LYS A 200 18.08 33.48 9.25
C LYS A 200 16.59 33.36 9.59
N ILE A 201 16.29 32.88 10.79
CA ILE A 201 14.91 32.66 11.26
C ILE A 201 14.21 34.01 11.35
N ASN A 202 14.86 35.01 11.94
CA ASN A 202 14.34 36.38 12.04
C ASN A 202 14.12 37.04 10.65
N GLN A 203 14.99 36.76 9.68
CA GLN A 203 14.77 37.13 8.28
C GLN A 203 13.52 36.46 7.70
N VAL A 204 13.31 35.15 7.89
CA VAL A 204 12.07 34.50 7.41
C VAL A 204 10.81 35.03 8.11
N ILE A 205 10.86 35.30 9.41
CA ILE A 205 9.75 35.91 10.16
C ILE A 205 9.41 37.30 9.57
N SER A 206 10.43 38.12 9.27
CA SER A 206 10.29 39.39 8.54
C SER A 206 9.62 39.21 7.17
N MET A 207 10.04 38.22 6.37
CA MET A 207 9.41 37.90 5.08
C MET A 207 7.93 37.52 5.25
N ARG A 208 7.60 36.66 6.23
CA ARG A 208 6.21 36.21 6.47
C ARG A 208 5.30 37.36 6.90
N TYR A 209 5.78 38.28 7.74
CA TYR A 209 5.05 39.51 8.05
C TYR A 209 4.86 40.42 6.82
N LEU A 210 5.92 40.68 6.05
CA LEU A 210 5.89 41.59 4.90
C LEU A 210 5.13 41.04 3.68
N THR A 211 4.94 39.72 3.60
CA THR A 211 4.12 39.05 2.56
C THR A 211 2.73 38.65 3.04
N ASN A 212 2.41 38.86 4.33
CA ASN A 212 1.23 38.29 4.99
C ASN A 212 1.06 36.77 4.75
N GLY A 213 2.18 36.03 4.74
CA GLY A 213 2.22 34.59 4.44
C GLY A 213 1.97 34.19 2.98
N ALA A 214 1.64 35.13 2.08
CA ALA A 214 1.28 34.87 0.68
C ALA A 214 2.27 35.53 -0.32
N PRO A 215 3.49 35.00 -0.47
CA PRO A 215 4.52 35.55 -1.36
C PRO A 215 4.10 35.55 -2.85
N LYS A 216 4.45 36.63 -3.56
CA LYS A 216 4.20 36.79 -5.02
C LYS A 216 5.34 36.27 -5.91
N GLU A 217 6.41 35.79 -5.29
CA GLU A 217 7.70 35.45 -5.89
C GLU A 217 8.27 34.24 -5.15
N PHE A 218 8.93 33.31 -5.84
CA PHE A 218 9.60 32.19 -5.17
C PHE A 218 10.87 32.69 -4.48
N TYR A 219 10.86 32.72 -3.14
CA TYR A 219 12.03 33.03 -2.33
C TYR A 219 12.83 31.76 -2.02
N THR A 220 14.12 31.90 -1.72
CA THR A 220 15.07 30.78 -1.49
C THR A 220 14.89 30.06 -0.15
N VAL A 221 13.66 29.93 0.35
CA VAL A 221 13.36 29.47 1.72
C VAL A 221 12.23 28.44 1.77
N PHE A 222 12.32 27.54 2.74
CA PHE A 222 11.30 26.55 3.10
C PHE A 222 11.28 26.43 4.63
N GLY A 223 10.10 26.52 5.25
CA GLY A 223 10.03 26.76 6.70
C GLY A 223 10.85 27.99 7.09
N TYR A 224 11.59 27.91 8.20
CA TYR A 224 12.60 28.90 8.60
C TYR A 224 13.98 28.70 7.94
N GLU A 225 14.17 27.69 7.09
CA GLU A 225 15.45 27.34 6.46
C GLU A 225 15.61 27.81 5.01
N PHE A 226 16.85 27.74 4.52
CA PHE A 226 17.27 28.25 3.22
C PHE A 226 17.68 27.14 2.25
N LEU A 227 17.07 27.08 1.06
CA LEU A 227 17.42 26.13 0.01
C LEU A 227 18.87 26.34 -0.49
N SER A 228 19.65 25.26 -0.59
CA SER A 228 20.97 25.33 -1.21
C SER A 228 20.88 25.64 -2.72
N LYS A 229 21.98 26.12 -3.34
CA LYS A 229 21.97 26.44 -4.78
C LYS A 229 21.75 25.21 -5.67
N ALA A 230 22.07 24.01 -5.20
CA ALA A 230 21.76 22.77 -5.89
C ALA A 230 20.26 22.43 -5.80
N HIS A 231 19.63 22.56 -4.62
CA HIS A 231 18.17 22.41 -4.47
C HIS A 231 17.41 23.38 -5.38
N GLN A 232 17.84 24.64 -5.42
CA GLN A 232 17.24 25.65 -6.30
C GLN A 232 17.30 25.22 -7.76
N ALA A 233 18.44 24.72 -8.24
CA ALA A 233 18.62 24.28 -9.62
C ALA A 233 17.78 23.03 -9.97
N VAL A 234 17.64 22.06 -9.06
CA VAL A 234 16.81 20.86 -9.30
C VAL A 234 15.32 21.24 -9.29
N LEU A 235 14.87 22.08 -8.36
CA LEU A 235 13.49 22.60 -8.37
C LEU A 235 13.19 23.40 -9.65
N GLU A 236 14.09 24.28 -10.10
CA GLU A 236 13.93 25.04 -11.36
C GLU A 236 13.90 24.13 -12.61
N ARG A 237 14.55 22.95 -12.56
CA ARG A 237 14.55 21.93 -13.62
C ARG A 237 13.28 21.07 -13.62
N ASP A 238 12.96 20.48 -12.47
CA ASP A 238 12.05 19.34 -12.35
C ASP A 238 10.76 19.65 -11.59
N ARG A 239 10.62 20.85 -10.98
CA ARG A 239 9.50 21.22 -10.10
C ARG A 239 9.22 20.23 -8.95
N LEU A 240 10.19 19.40 -8.59
CA LEU A 240 10.14 18.44 -7.50
C LEU A 240 11.58 18.10 -7.09
N ILE A 241 11.78 17.74 -5.83
CA ILE A 241 12.96 17.00 -5.34
C ILE A 241 12.45 15.78 -4.60
N PHE A 242 13.18 14.66 -4.71
CA PHE A 242 13.14 13.55 -3.76
C PHE A 242 14.43 13.59 -2.94
N GLU A 243 14.35 13.45 -1.62
CA GLU A 243 15.51 13.40 -0.72
C GLU A 243 15.41 12.15 0.16
N LYS A 244 16.50 11.36 0.24
CA LYS A 244 16.60 10.21 1.16
C LYS A 244 16.64 10.74 2.59
N VAL A 245 15.68 10.34 3.42
CA VAL A 245 15.67 10.66 4.85
C VAL A 245 16.34 9.53 5.63
N LYS A 246 17.13 9.87 6.65
CA LYS A 246 17.81 8.90 7.50
C LYS A 246 17.00 8.52 8.75
N PRO A 247 17.28 7.35 9.37
CA PRO A 247 16.68 6.97 10.66
C PRO A 247 16.95 7.96 11.81
N ASP A 248 18.01 8.78 11.75
CA ASP A 248 18.38 9.73 12.80
C ASP A 248 17.80 11.15 12.60
N GLU A 249 16.92 11.35 11.61
CA GLU A 249 16.26 12.65 11.37
C GLU A 249 14.90 12.82 12.09
N TYR A 250 14.34 11.77 12.69
CA TYR A 250 13.01 11.79 13.32
C TYR A 250 12.86 10.68 14.38
N ASP A 251 12.11 10.94 15.45
CA ASP A 251 11.63 9.88 16.35
C ASP A 251 10.20 9.48 16.01
N LEU A 252 9.99 8.16 15.97
CA LEU A 252 8.71 7.50 15.98
C LEU A 252 8.00 7.80 17.34
N HIS A 253 6.65 7.82 17.43
CA HIS A 253 5.91 7.84 18.72
C HIS A 253 4.73 6.84 18.76
N MET A 254 4.25 6.42 19.94
CA MET A 254 2.84 5.96 20.03
C MET A 254 1.87 7.03 19.46
N MET A 255 2.30 8.31 19.49
CA MET A 255 1.67 9.50 18.89
C MET A 255 2.17 9.90 17.47
N SER A 256 3.20 9.26 16.93
CA SER A 256 3.90 9.45 15.64
C SER A 256 4.01 8.05 15.07
N ALA A 257 2.83 7.45 14.84
CA ALA A 257 2.63 6.02 14.87
C ALA A 257 2.95 5.29 13.55
N ASP A 258 3.89 5.85 12.79
CA ASP A 258 4.64 5.26 11.68
C ASP A 258 5.80 6.20 11.27
N ASP A 259 6.81 5.76 10.50
CA ASP A 259 7.81 6.67 9.89
C ASP A 259 7.11 7.79 9.08
N MET A 260 6.15 7.47 8.22
CA MET A 260 5.47 8.46 7.38
C MET A 260 4.66 9.46 8.23
N ILE A 261 4.09 9.01 9.35
CA ILE A 261 3.37 9.86 10.30
C ILE A 261 4.37 10.73 11.10
N ALA A 262 5.49 10.14 11.56
CA ALA A 262 6.53 10.81 12.32
C ALA A 262 7.18 11.94 11.51
N LEU A 263 7.55 11.67 10.26
CA LEU A 263 8.12 12.63 9.31
C LEU A 263 7.21 13.85 9.11
N TYR A 264 5.89 13.65 8.98
CA TYR A 264 4.93 14.74 8.91
C TYR A 264 4.73 15.48 10.25
N ARG A 265 4.79 14.78 11.40
CA ARG A 265 4.68 15.39 12.74
C ARG A 265 5.92 16.18 13.17
N ASN A 266 7.11 15.82 12.68
CA ASN A 266 8.39 16.44 13.08
C ASN A 266 8.40 17.97 12.88
N HIS A 267 7.74 18.47 11.83
CA HIS A 267 7.52 19.89 11.54
C HIS A 267 6.69 20.67 12.62
N TYR A 268 6.18 19.99 13.65
CA TYR A 268 5.34 20.53 14.71
C TYR A 268 5.83 20.23 16.14
N GLY A 269 7.02 19.62 16.27
CA GLY A 269 7.70 19.42 17.54
C GLY A 269 7.07 18.40 18.49
N TYR A 270 7.80 18.11 19.56
CA TYR A 270 7.49 17.05 20.53
C TYR A 270 6.36 17.43 21.52
N HIS A 271 5.20 17.90 21.05
CA HIS A 271 4.10 18.18 21.96
C HIS A 271 3.41 16.90 22.46
N TYR A 272 3.31 16.75 23.79
CA TYR A 272 2.85 15.55 24.50
C TYR A 272 1.67 15.79 25.46
N GLU A 273 1.31 17.06 25.71
CA GLU A 273 0.31 17.40 26.72
C GLU A 273 -1.14 17.23 26.24
N SER A 274 -2.05 17.19 27.21
CA SER A 274 -3.34 16.51 27.11
C SER A 274 -4.43 17.27 26.35
N TYR A 275 -5.53 16.56 26.10
CA TYR A 275 -6.63 16.86 25.19
C TYR A 275 -7.50 18.11 25.51
N GLU A 276 -7.22 18.87 26.57
CA GLU A 276 -8.11 19.92 27.09
C GLU A 276 -7.42 21.29 27.25
N ASP A 277 -7.98 22.29 26.56
CA ASP A 277 -7.90 23.75 26.79
C ASP A 277 -6.58 24.38 27.29
N SER A 278 -5.57 24.42 26.41
CA SER A 278 -4.86 25.69 26.18
C SER A 278 -4.38 25.84 24.72
N TYR A 279 -4.61 27.02 24.13
CA TYR A 279 -4.07 27.39 22.82
C TYR A 279 -3.20 28.65 22.96
N ASP A 280 -2.07 28.50 23.65
CA ASP A 280 -0.98 29.47 23.54
C ASP A 280 -0.06 29.13 22.36
N SER A 281 0.52 30.15 21.75
CA SER A 281 1.44 30.02 20.63
C SER A 281 2.88 30.24 21.09
N SER A 282 3.35 29.39 22.00
CA SER A 282 4.76 29.38 22.40
C SER A 282 5.65 28.95 21.22
N PHE A 283 6.81 29.58 21.12
CA PHE A 283 7.24 30.13 19.82
C PHE A 283 8.09 29.19 18.94
N LEU A 284 8.16 27.89 19.28
CA LEU A 284 9.19 26.96 18.78
C LEU A 284 8.69 25.57 18.32
N GLY A 285 7.41 25.23 18.49
CA GLY A 285 6.90 23.92 18.05
C GLY A 285 6.87 23.75 16.53
N ASN A 286 6.40 24.77 15.80
CA ASN A 286 6.29 24.73 14.34
C ASN A 286 7.52 25.35 13.65
N ASP A 287 8.18 24.58 12.79
CA ASP A 287 9.36 24.98 11.99
C ASP A 287 9.06 26.00 10.87
N GLY A 288 7.81 26.45 10.78
CA GLY A 288 7.30 27.34 9.75
C GLY A 288 6.98 26.68 8.40
N THR A 289 7.20 25.36 8.26
CA THR A 289 7.13 24.67 6.97
C THR A 289 5.69 24.59 6.46
N THR A 290 5.55 24.87 5.16
CA THR A 290 4.30 24.60 4.46
C THR A 290 4.21 23.11 4.20
N LEU A 291 3.42 22.37 4.98
CA LEU A 291 3.08 21.00 4.61
C LEU A 291 2.34 20.92 3.26
N PHE A 292 2.75 19.96 2.43
CA PHE A 292 1.99 19.38 1.33
C PHE A 292 1.55 17.98 1.76
N ILE A 293 0.27 17.80 2.08
CA ILE A 293 -0.28 16.50 2.48
C ILE A 293 -0.49 15.64 1.25
N THR A 294 0.24 14.54 1.13
CA THR A 294 0.12 13.58 0.03
C THR A 294 -1.06 12.62 0.23
N THR A 295 -1.49 12.01 -0.87
CA THR A 295 -2.38 10.85 -0.89
C THR A 295 -1.73 9.64 -0.20
N ASP A 296 -0.41 9.53 -0.28
CA ASP A 296 0.43 8.50 0.34
C ASP A 296 0.14 8.36 1.85
N LEU A 297 0.12 9.46 2.60
CA LEU A 297 -0.16 9.47 4.05
C LEU A 297 -1.53 8.87 4.41
N MET A 298 -2.55 9.09 3.58
CA MET A 298 -3.90 8.54 3.81
C MET A 298 -4.03 7.10 3.32
N ALA A 299 -3.33 6.73 2.24
CA ALA A 299 -3.26 5.34 1.80
C ALA A 299 -2.61 4.46 2.87
N HIS A 300 -1.43 4.88 3.35
CA HIS A 300 -0.66 4.22 4.39
C HIS A 300 -1.45 4.10 5.71
N ALA A 301 -2.02 5.20 6.21
CA ALA A 301 -2.81 5.17 7.44
C ALA A 301 -4.09 4.31 7.33
N LYS A 302 -4.61 4.07 6.12
CA LYS A 302 -5.70 3.11 5.87
C LYS A 302 -5.21 1.66 5.88
N HIS A 303 -4.05 1.39 5.26
CA HIS A 303 -3.35 0.11 5.33
C HIS A 303 -3.11 -0.31 6.79
N LEU A 304 -2.44 0.53 7.59
CA LEU A 304 -2.17 0.22 9.01
C LEU A 304 -3.45 -0.08 9.82
N PHE A 305 -4.56 0.59 9.51
CA PHE A 305 -5.82 0.30 10.20
C PHE A 305 -6.41 -1.05 9.77
N PHE A 306 -6.38 -1.35 8.47
CA PHE A 306 -6.90 -2.60 7.92
C PHE A 306 -6.05 -3.81 8.38
N ASP A 307 -4.73 -3.69 8.38
CA ASP A 307 -3.78 -4.67 8.91
C ASP A 307 -4.09 -5.07 10.36
N ARG A 308 -4.12 -4.10 11.29
CA ARG A 308 -4.46 -4.33 12.71
C ARG A 308 -5.86 -4.90 12.89
N THR A 309 -6.81 -4.47 12.06
CA THR A 309 -8.19 -4.98 12.10
C THR A 309 -8.22 -6.45 11.68
N LEU A 310 -7.48 -6.83 10.65
CA LEU A 310 -7.41 -8.19 10.13
C LEU A 310 -6.72 -9.14 11.11
N GLN A 311 -5.56 -8.75 11.67
CA GLN A 311 -4.89 -9.51 12.75
C GLN A 311 -5.83 -9.83 13.90
N ASN A 312 -6.56 -8.83 14.41
CA ASN A 312 -7.52 -9.01 15.49
C ASN A 312 -8.67 -9.97 15.10
N ILE A 313 -9.14 -9.91 13.86
CA ILE A 313 -10.15 -10.82 13.32
C ILE A 313 -9.61 -12.25 13.24
N GLU A 314 -8.39 -12.42 12.74
CA GLU A 314 -7.77 -13.72 12.54
C GLU A 314 -7.48 -14.43 13.86
N GLU A 315 -6.85 -13.72 14.80
CA GLU A 315 -6.53 -14.23 16.12
C GLU A 315 -7.78 -14.53 16.95
N ASN A 316 -8.67 -13.54 17.11
CA ASN A 316 -9.78 -13.63 18.08
C ASN A 316 -11.09 -14.21 17.51
N PHE A 317 -11.26 -14.25 16.19
CA PHE A 317 -12.53 -14.70 15.56
C PHE A 317 -12.33 -15.86 14.58
N PHE A 318 -11.36 -15.82 13.67
CA PHE A 318 -11.21 -16.88 12.66
C PHE A 318 -10.48 -18.10 13.21
N THR A 319 -9.43 -17.96 14.01
CA THR A 319 -8.69 -19.10 14.58
C THR A 319 -9.58 -20.02 15.43
N PRO A 320 -10.42 -19.51 16.36
CA PRO A 320 -11.34 -20.36 17.13
C PRO A 320 -12.41 -21.01 16.25
N ARG A 321 -13.00 -20.26 15.31
CA ARG A 321 -14.00 -20.78 14.35
C ARG A 321 -13.41 -21.87 13.44
N LEU A 322 -12.15 -21.74 13.05
CA LEU A 322 -11.46 -22.73 12.21
C LEU A 322 -11.20 -24.01 13.00
N LEU A 323 -10.73 -23.90 14.26
CA LEU A 323 -10.57 -25.07 15.13
C LEU A 323 -11.91 -25.78 15.38
N GLU A 324 -13.01 -25.05 15.59
CA GLU A 324 -14.36 -25.64 15.66
C GLU A 324 -14.75 -26.38 14.36
N LEU A 325 -14.54 -25.76 13.20
CA LEU A 325 -14.88 -26.34 11.90
C LEU A 325 -14.10 -27.62 11.62
N VAL A 326 -12.79 -27.58 11.84
CA VAL A 326 -11.89 -28.73 11.64
C VAL A 326 -12.22 -29.87 12.59
N THR A 327 -12.50 -29.57 13.86
CA THR A 327 -12.94 -30.58 14.84
C THR A 327 -14.27 -31.23 14.42
N ALA A 328 -15.25 -30.43 13.95
CA ALA A 328 -16.54 -30.95 13.49
C ALA A 328 -16.42 -31.84 12.24
N PHE A 329 -15.49 -31.54 11.32
CA PHE A 329 -15.20 -32.41 10.18
C PHE A 329 -14.49 -33.71 10.58
N ASP A 330 -13.47 -33.65 11.44
CA ASP A 330 -12.76 -34.83 11.96
C ASP A 330 -13.73 -35.75 12.74
N ASP A 331 -14.56 -35.20 13.62
CA ASP A 331 -15.59 -35.96 14.36
C ASP A 331 -16.64 -36.58 13.41
N SER A 332 -17.03 -35.87 12.35
CA SER A 332 -17.95 -36.39 11.32
C SER A 332 -17.33 -37.53 10.51
N LEU A 333 -16.06 -37.36 10.07
CA LEU A 333 -15.28 -38.40 9.39
C LEU A 333 -15.02 -39.60 10.31
N ASN A 334 -14.87 -39.38 11.62
CA ASN A 334 -14.78 -40.43 12.62
C ASN A 334 -16.09 -41.21 12.81
N ASN A 335 -17.20 -40.79 12.19
CA ASN A 335 -18.48 -41.50 12.15
C ASN A 335 -18.84 -42.13 10.78
N VAL A 336 -18.12 -41.84 9.70
CA VAL A 336 -18.25 -42.56 8.41
C VAL A 336 -18.05 -44.08 8.64
N ASN A 337 -18.73 -44.90 7.84
CA ASN A 337 -18.85 -46.36 8.00
C ASN A 337 -19.60 -46.82 9.28
N LYS A 338 -20.18 -45.91 10.09
CA LYS A 338 -21.12 -46.26 11.18
C LYS A 338 -22.58 -46.13 10.74
N LYS A 339 -23.48 -46.78 11.47
CA LYS A 339 -24.94 -46.71 11.23
C LYS A 339 -25.45 -45.26 11.31
N GLY A 340 -26.05 -44.78 10.22
CA GLY A 340 -26.62 -43.42 10.12
C GLY A 340 -25.73 -42.41 9.39
N PHE A 341 -24.51 -42.81 9.02
CA PHE A 341 -23.56 -42.02 8.24
C PHE A 341 -23.33 -42.67 6.86
N PRO A 342 -22.78 -41.95 5.87
CA PRO A 342 -22.37 -42.56 4.60
C PRO A 342 -21.28 -43.62 4.84
N THR A 343 -21.14 -44.56 3.90
CA THR A 343 -19.97 -45.44 3.81
C THR A 343 -18.97 -44.92 2.79
N ALA A 344 -17.70 -45.27 2.95
CA ALA A 344 -16.61 -44.91 2.04
C ALA A 344 -15.46 -45.92 2.12
N ARG A 345 -14.69 -46.02 1.03
CA ARG A 345 -13.47 -46.85 0.94
C ARG A 345 -12.47 -46.49 2.05
N PRO A 346 -11.68 -47.44 2.56
CA PRO A 346 -10.68 -47.21 3.62
C PRO A 346 -9.72 -46.05 3.30
N GLU A 347 -9.03 -46.10 2.16
CA GLU A 347 -8.05 -45.08 1.76
C GLU A 347 -8.71 -43.69 1.61
N THR A 348 -9.84 -43.58 0.91
CA THR A 348 -10.58 -42.32 0.74
C THR A 348 -10.96 -41.69 2.09
N LEU A 349 -11.40 -42.52 3.05
CA LEU A 349 -11.71 -42.07 4.40
C LEU A 349 -10.45 -41.69 5.21
N GLU A 350 -9.36 -42.44 5.06
CA GLU A 350 -8.09 -42.15 5.71
C GLU A 350 -7.50 -40.82 5.24
N LYS A 351 -7.40 -40.60 3.91
CA LYS A 351 -6.91 -39.32 3.36
C LYS A 351 -7.79 -38.14 3.79
N ALA A 352 -9.12 -38.32 3.80
CA ALA A 352 -10.05 -37.30 4.30
C ALA A 352 -9.79 -36.94 5.78
N LYS A 353 -9.54 -37.94 6.65
CA LYS A 353 -9.23 -37.70 8.06
C LYS A 353 -7.89 -37.01 8.25
N LEU A 354 -6.83 -37.53 7.62
CA LEU A 354 -5.49 -36.96 7.71
C LEU A 354 -5.50 -35.47 7.27
N TYR A 355 -6.26 -35.14 6.22
CA TYR A 355 -6.39 -33.76 5.71
C TYR A 355 -6.91 -32.77 6.76
N PHE A 356 -7.91 -33.14 7.56
CA PHE A 356 -8.36 -32.32 8.68
C PHE A 356 -7.46 -32.43 9.91
N GLN A 357 -6.86 -33.59 10.17
CA GLN A 357 -5.99 -33.80 11.34
C GLN A 357 -4.67 -33.03 11.26
N VAL A 358 -4.11 -32.80 10.06
CA VAL A 358 -2.95 -31.90 9.87
C VAL A 358 -3.30 -30.47 10.31
N ALA A 359 -4.39 -29.90 9.79
CA ALA A 359 -4.86 -28.58 10.23
C ALA A 359 -5.25 -28.54 11.72
N ARG A 360 -5.81 -29.64 12.25
CA ARG A 360 -6.15 -29.76 13.66
C ARG A 360 -4.90 -29.71 14.54
N VAL A 361 -3.82 -30.37 14.15
CA VAL A 361 -2.53 -30.27 14.84
C VAL A 361 -1.98 -28.85 14.76
N LEU A 362 -1.97 -28.21 13.58
CA LEU A 362 -1.49 -26.82 13.44
C LEU A 362 -2.21 -25.85 14.38
N LEU A 363 -3.52 -26.05 14.60
CA LEU A 363 -4.35 -25.22 15.49
C LEU A 363 -4.30 -25.67 16.96
N GLU A 364 -4.12 -26.96 17.26
CA GLU A 364 -3.87 -27.45 18.64
C GLU A 364 -2.44 -27.12 19.12
N LEU A 365 -1.52 -26.83 18.20
CA LEU A 365 -0.18 -26.29 18.46
C LEU A 365 -0.16 -24.76 18.69
N ALA A 366 -1.28 -24.06 18.49
CA ALA A 366 -1.33 -22.62 18.75
C ALA A 366 -1.09 -22.30 20.23
N PRO A 367 -0.32 -21.25 20.56
CA PRO A 367 -0.13 -20.79 21.93
C PRO A 367 -1.46 -20.40 22.56
N LYS A 368 -1.61 -20.63 23.87
CA LYS A 368 -2.80 -20.19 24.60
C LYS A 368 -2.51 -18.91 25.36
N SER A 369 -3.27 -17.86 25.09
CA SER A 369 -3.26 -16.62 25.86
C SER A 369 -3.75 -16.89 27.28
N VAL A 370 -2.88 -16.63 28.27
CA VAL A 370 -3.18 -16.79 29.69
C VAL A 370 -2.90 -15.46 30.38
N ILE A 371 -3.94 -14.87 30.97
CA ILE A 371 -3.77 -13.71 31.85
C ILE A 371 -3.04 -14.19 33.12
N GLN A 372 -1.92 -13.57 33.43
CA GLN A 372 -1.18 -13.75 34.67
C GLN A 372 -0.80 -12.39 35.27
N LYS A 373 -0.12 -12.40 36.42
CA LYS A 373 0.38 -11.19 37.05
C LYS A 373 1.85 -10.96 36.69
N ASP A 374 2.16 -9.74 36.25
CA ASP A 374 3.53 -9.26 36.09
C ASP A 374 4.22 -9.08 37.46
N GLU A 375 5.48 -8.63 37.46
CA GLU A 375 6.22 -8.38 38.71
C GLU A 375 5.68 -7.21 39.57
N TYR A 376 4.75 -6.41 39.03
CA TYR A 376 4.12 -5.25 39.68
C TYR A 376 2.67 -5.51 40.16
N GLY A 377 2.05 -6.62 39.74
CA GLY A 377 0.66 -6.97 40.02
C GLY A 377 -0.37 -6.54 38.95
N SER A 378 0.08 -6.04 37.80
CA SER A 378 -0.74 -5.78 36.61
C SER A 378 -1.20 -7.08 35.96
N ASP A 379 -2.33 -7.06 35.24
CA ASP A 379 -2.72 -8.19 34.40
C ASP A 379 -1.97 -8.15 33.06
N GLU A 380 -1.08 -9.12 32.83
CA GLU A 380 -0.38 -9.33 31.56
C GLU A 380 -0.94 -10.55 30.82
N THR A 381 -1.02 -10.48 29.48
CA THR A 381 -1.38 -11.62 28.63
C THR A 381 -0.12 -12.33 28.18
N VAL A 382 0.12 -13.53 28.69
CA VAL A 382 1.28 -14.35 28.30
C VAL A 382 0.83 -15.56 27.49
N TYR A 383 1.41 -15.72 26.31
CA TYR A 383 1.20 -16.85 25.43
C TYR A 383 1.97 -18.07 25.95
N LYS A 384 1.27 -19.19 26.12
CA LYS A 384 1.86 -20.44 26.61
C LYS A 384 1.79 -21.50 25.52
N GLU A 385 2.98 -21.85 25.02
CA GLU A 385 3.17 -22.88 24.01
C GLU A 385 2.69 -24.26 24.51
N PRO A 386 1.92 -25.01 23.70
CA PRO A 386 1.61 -26.40 24.00
C PRO A 386 2.82 -27.30 23.75
N ASN A 387 2.91 -28.42 24.47
CA ASN A 387 3.96 -29.42 24.22
C ASN A 387 3.70 -30.13 22.87
N LYS A 388 4.55 -29.89 21.87
CA LYS A 388 4.42 -30.47 20.51
C LYS A 388 4.36 -32.00 20.54
N ASP A 389 5.13 -32.66 21.40
CA ASP A 389 5.14 -34.13 21.51
C ASP A 389 3.81 -34.67 22.08
N GLU A 390 3.22 -34.00 23.08
CA GLU A 390 1.92 -34.36 23.65
C GLU A 390 0.75 -34.09 22.68
N VAL A 391 0.88 -33.11 21.78
CA VAL A 391 -0.09 -32.88 20.71
C VAL A 391 0.03 -33.97 19.65
N LEU A 392 1.24 -34.21 19.10
CA LEU A 392 1.46 -35.19 18.04
C LEU A 392 1.17 -36.64 18.48
N ALA A 393 1.40 -37.00 19.74
CA ALA A 393 1.13 -38.34 20.26
C ALA A 393 -0.35 -38.78 20.18
N LYS A 394 -1.28 -37.87 19.86
CA LYS A 394 -2.71 -38.18 19.65
C LYS A 394 -3.02 -38.64 18.21
N TYR A 395 -2.12 -38.42 17.25
CA TYR A 395 -2.40 -38.50 15.81
C TYR A 395 -1.57 -39.59 15.10
N PRO A 396 -1.99 -40.05 13.90
CA PRO A 396 -1.20 -40.97 13.09
C PRO A 396 0.17 -40.41 12.72
N LYS A 397 1.19 -41.28 12.61
CA LYS A 397 2.57 -40.92 12.26
C LYS A 397 2.68 -40.06 10.99
N THR A 398 1.84 -40.32 9.98
CA THR A 398 1.75 -39.55 8.74
C THR A 398 1.44 -38.06 8.97
N VAL A 399 0.64 -37.73 10.00
CA VAL A 399 0.35 -36.34 10.38
C VAL A 399 1.61 -35.68 10.91
N SER A 400 2.37 -36.36 11.79
CA SER A 400 3.65 -35.85 12.29
C SER A 400 4.66 -35.63 11.16
N GLU A 401 4.70 -36.51 10.15
CA GLU A 401 5.59 -36.39 8.98
C GLU A 401 5.23 -35.22 8.06
N GLU A 402 3.93 -34.94 7.85
CA GLU A 402 3.44 -33.78 7.11
C GLU A 402 3.75 -32.47 7.87
N ILE A 403 3.50 -32.43 9.18
CA ILE A 403 3.82 -31.29 10.06
C ILE A 403 5.34 -31.01 10.06
N ASP A 404 6.16 -32.05 10.03
CA ASP A 404 7.61 -31.91 9.97
C ASP A 404 8.13 -31.39 8.61
N LEU A 405 7.34 -31.44 7.54
CA LEU A 405 7.67 -30.76 6.27
C LEU A 405 7.21 -29.30 6.30
N ILE A 406 5.99 -29.05 6.81
CA ILE A 406 5.41 -27.71 7.03
C ILE A 406 6.29 -26.84 7.95
N ASP A 407 6.85 -27.42 9.02
CA ASP A 407 7.76 -26.71 9.93
C ASP A 407 9.13 -26.40 9.31
N LYS A 408 9.61 -27.22 8.37
CA LYS A 408 10.91 -27.03 7.70
C LYS A 408 10.83 -26.04 6.53
N ALA A 409 9.68 -25.97 5.86
CA ALA A 409 9.41 -25.08 4.73
C ALA A 409 10.42 -25.15 3.55
N GLN A 410 10.97 -26.34 3.27
CA GLN A 410 12.09 -26.53 2.32
C GLN A 410 11.68 -26.66 0.84
N GLY A 411 10.66 -25.91 0.40
CA GLY A 411 10.24 -25.90 -1.01
C GLY A 411 9.48 -27.16 -1.47
N PRO A 412 9.43 -27.43 -2.80
CA PRO A 412 8.66 -28.53 -3.37
C PRO A 412 9.13 -29.94 -2.95
N ALA A 413 8.27 -30.71 -2.30
CA ALA A 413 8.52 -32.11 -1.94
C ALA A 413 7.24 -32.98 -1.98
N PRO A 414 7.33 -34.32 -2.16
CA PRO A 414 6.16 -35.21 -2.13
C PRO A 414 5.45 -35.20 -0.77
N SER A 415 4.11 -35.09 -0.76
CA SER A 415 3.32 -35.16 0.48
C SER A 415 3.16 -36.62 0.96
N PRO A 416 3.53 -36.94 2.22
CA PRO A 416 3.29 -38.27 2.80
C PRO A 416 1.80 -38.57 2.97
N LEU A 417 0.95 -37.54 3.17
CA LEU A 417 -0.49 -37.69 3.19
C LEU A 417 -1.03 -38.04 1.79
N PHE A 418 -0.71 -37.24 0.77
CA PHE A 418 -1.21 -37.38 -0.59
C PHE A 418 -0.36 -38.32 -1.47
N THR A 419 0.16 -39.41 -0.90
CA THR A 419 0.72 -40.57 -1.62
C THR A 419 -0.22 -41.76 -1.51
N PHE A 420 -0.62 -42.37 -2.63
CA PHE A 420 -1.69 -43.38 -2.73
C PHE A 420 -1.18 -44.82 -2.93
N GLU A 421 -2.03 -45.83 -2.68
CA GLU A 421 -1.70 -47.26 -2.82
C GLU A 421 -1.22 -47.67 -4.23
N ASP A 422 -1.65 -46.96 -5.28
CA ASP A 422 -1.23 -47.21 -6.67
C ASP A 422 0.12 -46.56 -7.06
N GLY A 423 0.74 -45.83 -6.13
CA GLY A 423 2.01 -45.12 -6.35
C GLY A 423 1.88 -43.72 -6.95
N THR A 424 0.65 -43.23 -7.19
CA THR A 424 0.43 -41.80 -7.49
C THR A 424 0.67 -40.95 -6.24
N TYR A 425 1.18 -39.74 -6.44
CA TYR A 425 1.45 -38.78 -5.36
C TYR A 425 1.36 -37.32 -5.84
N THR A 426 1.24 -36.37 -4.91
CA THR A 426 1.40 -34.92 -5.17
C THR A 426 2.69 -34.37 -4.59
N LYS A 427 3.21 -33.27 -5.19
CA LYS A 427 4.31 -32.46 -4.65
C LYS A 427 3.74 -31.16 -4.07
N GLU A 428 3.95 -30.89 -2.80
CA GLU A 428 3.54 -29.64 -2.15
C GLU A 428 4.74 -28.68 -2.05
N ASP A 429 4.51 -27.38 -2.26
CA ASP A 429 5.54 -26.35 -2.06
C ASP A 429 5.56 -25.90 -0.60
N TYR A 430 6.32 -26.60 0.23
CA TYR A 430 6.40 -26.30 1.65
C TYR A 430 7.01 -24.91 1.95
N SER A 431 7.70 -24.24 1.00
CA SER A 431 8.19 -22.86 1.20
C SER A 431 7.06 -21.88 1.51
N GLN A 432 5.85 -22.18 1.02
CA GLN A 432 4.67 -21.34 1.21
C GLN A 432 4.21 -21.26 2.68
N TYR A 433 4.65 -22.21 3.51
CA TYR A 433 4.26 -22.37 4.93
C TYR A 433 5.23 -21.66 5.91
N LYS A 434 6.30 -21.01 5.43
CA LYS A 434 7.09 -20.02 6.21
C LYS A 434 6.15 -18.85 6.57
N PRO A 435 5.90 -18.55 7.86
CA PRO A 435 5.14 -17.35 8.23
C PRO A 435 5.87 -16.08 7.77
N ARG A 436 5.10 -15.11 7.26
CA ARG A 436 5.55 -13.84 6.66
C ARG A 436 4.47 -12.78 6.90
N GLY A 437 4.74 -11.50 6.62
CA GLY A 437 3.81 -10.43 6.99
C GLY A 437 3.57 -10.36 8.50
N HIS A 438 2.37 -10.00 8.91
CA HIS A 438 1.99 -9.96 10.32
C HIS A 438 1.87 -11.34 11.00
N TYR A 439 1.93 -12.46 10.26
CA TYR A 439 1.90 -13.81 10.85
C TYR A 439 3.20 -14.17 11.59
N THR A 440 4.23 -13.31 11.57
CA THR A 440 5.39 -13.38 12.46
C THR A 440 5.10 -12.80 13.86
N LYS A 441 4.09 -11.92 14.03
CA LYS A 441 3.84 -11.16 15.26
C LYS A 441 3.53 -12.03 16.48
N ASN A 442 2.84 -13.16 16.32
CA ASN A 442 2.63 -14.15 17.38
C ASN A 442 2.34 -15.57 16.85
N GLY A 443 2.46 -16.57 17.74
CA GLY A 443 2.27 -17.98 17.38
C GLY A 443 0.83 -18.37 17.02
N ILE A 444 -0.20 -17.63 17.46
CA ILE A 444 -1.60 -17.92 17.10
C ILE A 444 -1.82 -17.57 15.62
N LEU A 445 -1.37 -16.38 15.21
CA LEU A 445 -1.37 -15.94 13.81
C LEU A 445 -0.52 -16.87 12.92
N SER A 446 0.65 -17.34 13.40
CA SER A 446 1.49 -18.33 12.71
C SER A 446 0.78 -19.69 12.51
N SER A 447 0.12 -20.22 13.55
CA SER A 447 -0.69 -21.44 13.46
C SER A 447 -1.88 -21.28 12.51
N TYR A 448 -2.58 -20.14 12.57
CA TYR A 448 -3.70 -19.82 11.70
C TYR A 448 -3.27 -19.74 10.23
N PHE A 449 -2.18 -19.03 9.95
CA PHE A 449 -1.54 -18.93 8.65
C PHE A 449 -1.28 -20.32 8.06
N ARG A 450 -0.57 -21.19 8.78
CA ARG A 450 -0.24 -22.54 8.30
C ARG A 450 -1.47 -23.39 8.03
N ALA A 451 -2.48 -23.34 8.91
CA ALA A 451 -3.73 -24.09 8.73
C ALA A 451 -4.57 -23.59 7.54
N MET A 452 -4.60 -22.28 7.30
CA MET A 452 -5.29 -21.69 6.15
C MET A 452 -4.52 -21.89 4.84
N MET A 453 -3.18 -21.81 4.85
CA MET A 453 -2.35 -22.15 3.68
C MET A 453 -2.56 -23.62 3.28
N TRP A 454 -2.57 -24.55 4.23
CA TRP A 454 -2.93 -25.95 3.99
C TRP A 454 -4.29 -26.11 3.28
N PHE A 455 -5.32 -25.42 3.75
CA PHE A 455 -6.66 -25.46 3.14
C PHE A 455 -6.82 -24.66 1.84
N GLY A 456 -5.86 -23.78 1.53
CA GLY A 456 -5.81 -22.98 0.31
C GLY A 456 -4.86 -23.52 -0.76
N HIS A 457 -3.97 -24.47 -0.44
CA HIS A 457 -2.99 -25.06 -1.37
C HIS A 457 -3.35 -26.51 -1.73
N ALA A 458 -3.67 -27.36 -0.74
CA ALA A 458 -4.09 -28.73 -0.98
C ALA A 458 -5.30 -28.80 -1.93
N HIS A 459 -5.05 -29.31 -3.15
CA HIS A 459 -5.97 -29.21 -4.28
C HIS A 459 -6.57 -30.58 -4.60
N PHE A 460 -7.88 -30.74 -4.42
CA PHE A 460 -8.56 -31.96 -4.86
C PHE A 460 -8.94 -31.80 -6.33
N LEU A 461 -8.10 -32.33 -7.21
CA LEU A 461 -8.30 -32.25 -8.65
C LEU A 461 -9.64 -32.86 -9.08
N ILE A 462 -10.26 -32.19 -10.05
CA ILE A 462 -11.43 -32.61 -10.82
C ILE A 462 -11.08 -32.32 -12.29
N ALA A 463 -9.89 -32.74 -12.73
CA ALA A 463 -9.27 -32.35 -13.99
C ALA A 463 -9.41 -33.45 -15.06
N ASP A 464 -9.73 -33.08 -16.30
CA ASP A 464 -9.78 -34.04 -17.41
C ASP A 464 -8.34 -34.42 -17.88
N LYS A 465 -8.23 -35.23 -18.93
CA LYS A 465 -6.95 -35.64 -19.52
C LYS A 465 -6.19 -34.47 -20.17
N GLY A 466 -5.47 -33.72 -19.33
CA GLY A 466 -4.37 -32.86 -19.77
C GLY A 466 -3.23 -33.65 -20.45
N PRO A 467 -2.34 -32.97 -21.18
CA PRO A 467 -1.15 -33.60 -21.76
C PRO A 467 -0.17 -34.07 -20.67
N GLU A 468 0.65 -35.07 -20.98
CA GLU A 468 1.64 -35.64 -20.06
C GLU A 468 2.61 -34.57 -19.54
N VAL A 469 2.68 -34.40 -18.21
CA VAL A 469 3.67 -33.52 -17.57
C VAL A 469 5.01 -34.27 -17.45
N LEU A 470 5.93 -33.90 -18.35
CA LEU A 470 7.34 -34.28 -18.27
C LEU A 470 8.05 -33.38 -17.25
N GLU A 471 8.69 -33.98 -16.25
CA GLU A 471 9.52 -33.24 -15.28
C GLU A 471 10.87 -32.86 -15.92
N GLN A 472 11.52 -31.79 -15.43
CA GLN A 472 12.82 -31.32 -15.97
C GLN A 472 13.92 -32.40 -15.95
N ASP A 473 13.84 -33.38 -15.05
CA ASP A 473 14.78 -34.50 -14.94
C ASP A 473 14.35 -35.77 -15.71
N GLY A 474 13.33 -35.66 -16.57
CA GLY A 474 12.93 -36.72 -17.51
C GLY A 474 12.12 -37.87 -16.88
N LYS A 475 11.62 -37.70 -15.66
CA LYS A 475 10.55 -38.55 -15.11
C LYS A 475 9.19 -37.97 -15.50
N ALA A 476 8.15 -38.79 -15.47
CA ALA A 476 6.79 -38.30 -15.50
C ALA A 476 6.33 -37.95 -14.08
N ALA A 477 5.61 -36.84 -13.92
CA ALA A 477 4.77 -36.63 -12.75
C ALA A 477 3.63 -37.67 -12.75
N SER A 478 2.89 -37.78 -11.65
CA SER A 478 1.65 -38.59 -11.61
C SER A 478 0.72 -38.20 -12.76
N ASP A 479 0.19 -39.17 -13.52
CA ASP A 479 -0.83 -38.90 -14.54
C ASP A 479 -1.99 -38.14 -13.89
N ALA A 480 -2.26 -36.92 -14.38
CA ALA A 480 -3.30 -36.02 -13.90
C ALA A 480 -4.67 -36.70 -13.76
N TYR A 481 -4.97 -37.60 -14.70
CA TYR A 481 -6.21 -38.36 -14.72
C TYR A 481 -6.20 -39.50 -13.68
N ALA A 482 -5.08 -40.18 -13.47
CA ALA A 482 -4.93 -41.15 -12.40
C ALA A 482 -5.04 -40.50 -11.01
N LEU A 483 -4.37 -39.35 -10.81
CA LEU A 483 -4.42 -38.57 -9.58
C LEU A 483 -5.83 -38.02 -9.30
N THR A 484 -6.52 -37.48 -10.30
CA THR A 484 -7.92 -37.03 -10.19
C THR A 484 -8.85 -38.16 -9.72
N LEU A 485 -8.70 -39.38 -10.25
CA LEU A 485 -9.50 -40.53 -9.84
C LEU A 485 -9.30 -40.95 -8.36
N ASN A 486 -8.18 -40.55 -7.73
CA ASN A 486 -7.89 -40.81 -6.33
C ASN A 486 -8.28 -39.61 -5.44
N MET A 487 -8.24 -38.37 -5.97
CA MET A 487 -8.57 -37.14 -5.24
C MET A 487 -10.05 -36.75 -5.26
N GLU A 488 -10.76 -36.90 -6.39
CA GLU A 488 -12.18 -36.56 -6.51
C GLU A 488 -13.06 -37.28 -5.45
N PRO A 489 -12.89 -38.59 -5.18
CA PRO A 489 -13.64 -39.28 -4.11
C PRO A 489 -13.48 -38.64 -2.72
N ILE A 490 -12.36 -37.97 -2.43
CA ILE A 490 -12.14 -37.32 -1.13
C ILE A 490 -12.95 -36.02 -1.04
N ALA A 491 -12.88 -35.17 -2.05
CA ALA A 491 -13.70 -33.95 -2.12
C ALA A 491 -15.20 -34.25 -2.11
N LEU A 492 -15.62 -35.31 -2.82
CA LEU A 492 -17.00 -35.76 -2.83
C LEU A 492 -17.44 -36.34 -1.47
N LEU A 493 -16.57 -37.04 -0.73
CA LEU A 493 -16.89 -37.52 0.62
C LEU A 493 -17.10 -36.36 1.60
N ILE A 494 -16.23 -35.35 1.55
CA ILE A 494 -16.36 -34.13 2.36
C ILE A 494 -17.66 -33.39 1.98
N THR A 495 -17.96 -33.29 0.68
CA THR A 495 -19.21 -32.69 0.18
C THR A 495 -20.45 -33.50 0.56
N GLU A 496 -20.37 -34.82 0.65
CA GLU A 496 -21.45 -35.71 1.13
C GLU A 496 -21.71 -35.50 2.63
N LEU A 497 -20.69 -35.22 3.45
CA LEU A 497 -20.91 -34.83 4.85
C LEU A 497 -21.67 -33.49 4.93
N VAL A 498 -21.24 -32.46 4.19
CA VAL A 498 -21.90 -31.14 4.13
C VAL A 498 -23.30 -31.19 3.49
N LYS A 499 -23.58 -32.19 2.64
CA LYS A 499 -24.93 -32.48 2.12
C LYS A 499 -25.88 -33.00 3.20
N ASN A 500 -25.36 -33.73 4.19
CA ASN A 500 -26.14 -34.39 5.24
C ASN A 500 -26.14 -33.64 6.59
N ASP A 501 -25.20 -32.73 6.83
CA ASP A 501 -25.16 -31.83 7.99
C ASP A 501 -25.04 -30.35 7.57
N GLU A 502 -26.10 -29.59 7.83
CA GLU A 502 -26.22 -28.15 7.53
C GLU A 502 -25.33 -27.29 8.45
N GLU A 503 -24.99 -27.77 9.65
CA GLU A 503 -24.14 -27.03 10.59
C GLU A 503 -22.66 -27.00 10.14
N LEU A 504 -22.19 -28.03 9.44
CA LEU A 504 -20.89 -28.00 8.76
C LEU A 504 -20.86 -26.89 7.69
N TYR A 505 -21.93 -26.75 6.89
CA TYR A 505 -22.04 -25.67 5.91
C TYR A 505 -22.02 -24.29 6.58
N LYS A 506 -22.77 -24.11 7.68
CA LYS A 506 -22.83 -22.84 8.43
C LYS A 506 -21.50 -22.46 9.07
N LYS A 507 -20.81 -23.41 9.71
CA LYS A 507 -19.48 -23.16 10.30
C LYS A 507 -18.46 -22.78 9.22
N TRP A 508 -18.52 -23.41 8.06
CA TRP A 508 -17.69 -23.06 6.91
C TRP A 508 -18.03 -21.68 6.34
N SER A 509 -19.31 -21.37 6.10
CA SER A 509 -19.73 -20.09 5.51
C SER A 509 -19.43 -18.91 6.44
N ALA A 510 -19.51 -19.11 7.77
CA ALA A 510 -19.12 -18.13 8.79
C ALA A 510 -17.61 -17.79 8.86
N LEU A 511 -16.79 -18.46 8.04
CA LEU A 511 -15.40 -18.11 7.73
C LEU A 511 -15.24 -17.70 6.26
N PHE A 512 -15.81 -18.46 5.34
CA PHE A 512 -15.61 -18.29 3.90
C PHE A 512 -16.24 -17.01 3.34
N ASP A 513 -17.43 -16.62 3.82
CA ASP A 513 -18.18 -15.45 3.33
C ASP A 513 -17.54 -14.12 3.74
N PRO A 514 -17.13 -13.89 5.01
CA PRO A 514 -16.39 -12.68 5.40
C PRO A 514 -15.13 -12.43 4.55
N ILE A 515 -14.33 -13.48 4.30
CA ILE A 515 -13.13 -13.37 3.45
C ILE A 515 -13.52 -13.07 1.99
N THR A 516 -14.69 -13.54 1.54
CA THR A 516 -15.22 -13.24 0.21
C THR A 516 -15.58 -11.77 0.04
N ASP A 517 -16.24 -11.17 1.04
CA ASP A 517 -16.70 -9.78 0.99
C ASP A 517 -15.55 -8.77 1.17
N LEU A 518 -14.54 -9.12 1.98
CA LEU A 518 -13.34 -8.30 2.18
C LEU A 518 -12.41 -8.32 0.97
N ILE A 519 -12.08 -9.52 0.47
CA ILE A 519 -11.01 -9.76 -0.49
C ILE A 519 -11.59 -9.95 -1.90
N GLY A 520 -12.27 -11.07 -2.11
CA GLY A 520 -12.80 -11.50 -3.40
C GLY A 520 -13.27 -12.95 -3.42
N LEU A 521 -13.86 -13.36 -4.55
CA LEU A 521 -14.26 -14.73 -4.80
C LEU A 521 -13.05 -15.68 -4.71
N SER A 522 -13.25 -16.90 -4.20
CA SER A 522 -12.28 -17.99 -4.33
C SER A 522 -12.05 -18.28 -5.81
N ASP A 523 -10.80 -18.37 -6.27
CA ASP A 523 -10.55 -18.71 -7.67
C ASP A 523 -10.87 -20.20 -7.93
N ASP A 524 -10.51 -21.08 -7.01
CA ASP A 524 -10.92 -22.49 -7.02
C ASP A 524 -12.42 -22.68 -6.72
N LEU A 525 -12.94 -23.88 -7.02
CA LEU A 525 -14.29 -24.29 -6.66
C LEU A 525 -14.44 -24.50 -5.14
N SER A 526 -15.59 -24.09 -4.61
CA SER A 526 -15.95 -24.21 -3.19
C SER A 526 -17.23 -25.05 -3.00
N PHE A 527 -17.74 -25.17 -1.77
CA PHE A 527 -19.06 -25.78 -1.57
C PHE A 527 -20.19 -25.00 -2.26
N LYS A 528 -20.03 -23.70 -2.58
CA LYS A 528 -21.06 -22.93 -3.31
C LYS A 528 -21.28 -23.49 -4.73
N GLU A 529 -20.23 -23.96 -5.39
CA GLU A 529 -20.28 -24.55 -6.73
C GLU A 529 -20.48 -26.07 -6.71
N VAL A 530 -19.74 -26.79 -5.85
CA VAL A 530 -19.70 -28.26 -5.87
C VAL A 530 -20.93 -28.89 -5.22
N LEU A 531 -21.45 -28.33 -4.12
CA LEU A 531 -22.57 -28.93 -3.38
C LEU A 531 -23.89 -28.96 -4.18
N PRO A 532 -24.27 -27.92 -4.95
CA PRO A 532 -25.44 -27.99 -5.84
C PRO A 532 -25.28 -29.02 -6.96
N LEU A 533 -24.09 -29.11 -7.56
CA LEU A 533 -23.80 -30.10 -8.60
C LEU A 533 -23.89 -31.53 -8.04
N TRP A 534 -23.25 -31.79 -6.89
CA TRP A 534 -23.29 -33.08 -6.22
C TRP A 534 -24.71 -33.51 -5.85
N LYS A 535 -25.52 -32.59 -5.31
CA LYS A 535 -26.94 -32.84 -5.00
C LYS A 535 -27.77 -33.26 -6.23
N SER A 536 -27.36 -32.89 -7.46
CA SER A 536 -28.07 -33.29 -8.68
C SER A 536 -27.93 -34.76 -9.09
N TYR A 537 -26.97 -35.50 -8.51
CA TYR A 537 -26.78 -36.94 -8.79
C TYR A 537 -27.64 -37.87 -7.93
N ASP A 538 -28.30 -37.34 -6.89
CA ASP A 538 -29.18 -38.07 -5.94
C ASP A 538 -28.60 -39.39 -5.38
N VAL A 539 -27.27 -39.42 -5.16
CA VAL A 539 -26.53 -40.60 -4.68
C VAL A 539 -27.06 -41.08 -3.32
N LYS A 540 -27.38 -42.38 -3.25
CA LYS A 540 -27.90 -43.09 -2.06
C LYS A 540 -26.86 -43.97 -1.35
N ASP A 541 -25.81 -44.34 -2.07
CA ASP A 541 -24.74 -45.25 -1.66
C ASP A 541 -23.43 -44.64 -2.16
N PHE A 542 -22.75 -43.91 -1.27
CA PHE A 542 -21.58 -43.13 -1.62
C PHE A 542 -20.42 -44.02 -2.04
N GLU A 543 -20.08 -45.01 -1.23
CA GLU A 543 -18.97 -45.94 -1.46
C GLU A 543 -19.09 -46.65 -2.80
N LYS A 544 -20.29 -47.16 -3.14
CA LYS A 544 -20.52 -47.84 -4.42
C LYS A 544 -20.48 -46.87 -5.59
N TRP A 545 -21.02 -45.66 -5.43
CA TRP A 545 -21.03 -44.66 -6.51
C TRP A 545 -19.60 -44.18 -6.82
N ALA A 546 -18.86 -43.74 -5.81
CA ALA A 546 -17.48 -43.23 -5.94
C ALA A 546 -16.46 -44.35 -6.23
N SER A 547 -16.85 -45.62 -6.09
CA SER A 547 -16.03 -46.77 -6.50
C SER A 547 -15.95 -46.98 -8.02
N ASP A 548 -16.88 -46.42 -8.80
CA ASP A 548 -16.96 -46.62 -10.25
C ASP A 548 -16.29 -45.47 -10.99
N LYS A 549 -15.22 -45.76 -11.74
CA LYS A 549 -14.48 -44.76 -12.53
C LYS A 549 -15.35 -44.08 -13.60
N ASN A 550 -16.44 -44.71 -14.05
CA ASN A 550 -17.38 -44.09 -14.99
C ASN A 550 -18.26 -43.03 -14.32
N ASN A 551 -18.59 -43.20 -13.04
CA ASN A 551 -19.36 -42.22 -12.26
C ASN A 551 -18.53 -40.97 -11.99
N LEU A 552 -17.27 -41.16 -11.57
CA LEU A 552 -16.30 -40.06 -11.38
C LEU A 552 -16.11 -39.28 -12.70
N PHE A 553 -15.80 -39.98 -13.80
CA PHE A 553 -15.69 -39.34 -15.12
C PHE A 553 -16.95 -38.57 -15.55
N ALA A 554 -18.15 -39.07 -15.22
CA ALA A 554 -19.41 -38.37 -15.50
C ALA A 554 -19.63 -37.12 -14.62
N PHE A 555 -19.13 -37.12 -13.38
CA PHE A 555 -19.14 -35.95 -12.51
C PHE A 555 -18.11 -34.92 -12.94
N MET A 556 -16.85 -35.33 -13.12
CA MET A 556 -15.75 -34.55 -13.70
C MET A 556 -16.21 -33.83 -14.97
N LYS A 557 -16.78 -34.54 -15.95
CA LYS A 557 -17.33 -33.93 -17.17
C LYS A 557 -18.44 -32.92 -16.88
N SER A 558 -19.37 -33.22 -15.96
CA SER A 558 -20.41 -32.27 -15.58
C SER A 558 -19.87 -31.03 -14.87
N ALA A 559 -18.75 -31.12 -14.16
CA ALA A 559 -18.09 -29.97 -13.54
C ALA A 559 -17.56 -29.02 -14.63
N HIS A 560 -16.83 -29.54 -15.62
CA HIS A 560 -16.34 -28.76 -16.77
C HIS A 560 -17.48 -28.14 -17.61
N GLU A 561 -18.60 -28.86 -17.80
CA GLU A 561 -19.75 -28.34 -18.55
C GLU A 561 -20.52 -27.21 -17.82
N LYS A 562 -20.61 -27.25 -16.48
CA LYS A 562 -21.59 -26.47 -15.71
C LYS A 562 -20.97 -25.43 -14.78
N LEU A 563 -19.75 -25.65 -14.29
CA LEU A 563 -19.08 -24.78 -13.33
C LEU A 563 -18.16 -23.78 -14.05
N ARG A 564 -17.28 -23.13 -13.27
CA ARG A 564 -16.22 -22.24 -13.76
C ARG A 564 -14.86 -22.91 -13.49
N PRO A 565 -13.91 -22.93 -14.44
CA PRO A 565 -12.52 -23.21 -14.09
C PRO A 565 -11.96 -22.06 -13.23
N PRO A 566 -10.82 -22.27 -12.54
CA PRO A 566 -10.05 -21.15 -11.97
C PRO A 566 -9.59 -20.21 -13.10
N ALA A 567 -9.42 -18.92 -12.82
CA ALA A 567 -8.89 -17.96 -13.78
C ALA A 567 -7.35 -17.87 -13.74
N ILE A 568 -6.74 -18.19 -12.61
CA ILE A 568 -5.30 -18.14 -12.34
C ILE A 568 -4.78 -19.56 -12.10
N ALA A 569 -3.57 -19.85 -12.58
CA ALA A 569 -2.91 -21.11 -12.25
C ALA A 569 -2.20 -20.97 -10.89
N GLY A 570 -2.67 -21.73 -9.88
CA GLY A 570 -2.05 -21.81 -8.57
C GLY A 570 -1.06 -22.98 -8.48
N ALA A 571 -0.93 -23.60 -7.30
CA ALA A 571 -0.15 -24.82 -7.09
C ALA A 571 -0.54 -26.00 -8.02
N SER A 572 -1.69 -25.92 -8.71
CA SER A 572 -2.12 -26.87 -9.73
C SER A 572 -1.10 -27.11 -10.84
N VAL A 573 -0.20 -26.16 -11.12
CA VAL A 573 0.91 -26.34 -12.07
C VAL A 573 1.90 -27.46 -11.68
N PHE A 574 1.99 -27.81 -10.40
CA PHE A 574 2.85 -28.91 -9.92
C PHE A 574 2.19 -30.29 -10.08
N TYR A 575 0.90 -30.37 -10.46
CA TYR A 575 0.16 -31.63 -10.60
C TYR A 575 -0.21 -31.93 -12.04
N THR A 576 -0.58 -30.92 -12.83
CA THR A 576 -0.95 -31.11 -14.25
C THR A 576 -0.84 -29.83 -15.08
N ALA A 577 -0.61 -30.00 -16.38
CA ALA A 577 -0.63 -28.91 -17.34
C ALA A 577 -2.03 -28.30 -17.48
N SER A 578 -2.09 -27.02 -17.85
CA SER A 578 -3.35 -26.33 -18.14
C SER A 578 -4.08 -26.97 -19.34
N GLU A 579 -5.39 -27.18 -19.18
CA GLU A 579 -6.25 -27.96 -20.07
C GLU A 579 -6.64 -27.20 -21.34
N GLY A 580 -6.59 -27.87 -22.50
CA GLY A 580 -7.01 -27.32 -23.80
C GLY A 580 -5.88 -27.32 -24.84
N THR A 581 -6.12 -26.63 -25.96
CA THR A 581 -5.06 -26.29 -26.93
C THR A 581 -4.14 -25.20 -26.38
N ASP A 582 -2.98 -25.00 -26.99
CA ASP A 582 -2.00 -23.99 -26.57
C ASP A 582 -2.56 -22.56 -26.49
N GLU A 583 -3.61 -22.26 -27.25
CA GLU A 583 -4.29 -20.97 -27.30
C GLU A 583 -5.50 -20.88 -26.35
N GLU A 584 -6.03 -22.01 -25.86
CA GLU A 584 -7.18 -22.06 -24.94
C GLU A 584 -6.86 -22.50 -23.50
N ARG A 585 -5.59 -22.71 -23.15
CA ARG A 585 -5.14 -23.34 -21.89
C ARG A 585 -5.79 -22.76 -20.61
N LYS A 586 -6.70 -23.52 -19.99
CA LYS A 586 -7.37 -23.20 -18.72
C LYS A 586 -6.62 -23.81 -17.52
N PRO A 587 -6.53 -23.13 -16.37
CA PRO A 587 -6.04 -23.75 -15.14
C PRO A 587 -6.80 -25.05 -14.81
N PRO A 588 -6.12 -26.11 -14.33
CA PRO A 588 -6.77 -27.38 -14.02
C PRO A 588 -7.88 -27.24 -12.98
N MET A 589 -9.03 -27.86 -13.22
CA MET A 589 -10.18 -27.74 -12.33
C MET A 589 -9.97 -28.56 -11.03
N GLY A 590 -10.45 -28.04 -9.91
CA GLY A 590 -10.45 -28.75 -8.63
C GLY A 590 -11.17 -27.98 -7.53
N TRP A 591 -11.33 -28.65 -6.38
CA TRP A 591 -11.99 -28.13 -5.19
C TRP A 591 -10.98 -27.86 -4.07
N ARG A 592 -11.23 -26.80 -3.29
CA ARG A 592 -10.50 -26.46 -2.05
C ARG A 592 -11.46 -26.01 -0.96
N LEU A 593 -11.12 -26.28 0.30
CA LEU A 593 -11.91 -25.85 1.46
C LEU A 593 -11.87 -24.32 1.63
N PHE A 594 -10.69 -23.71 1.45
CA PHE A 594 -10.48 -22.27 1.52
C PHE A 594 -9.54 -21.80 0.40
N GLY A 595 -9.92 -22.04 -0.86
CA GLY A 595 -9.14 -21.62 -2.04
C GLY A 595 -8.74 -20.14 -2.02
N GLN A 596 -7.54 -19.85 -2.56
CA GLN A 596 -6.99 -18.48 -2.62
C GLN A 596 -7.88 -17.56 -3.47
N ARG A 597 -7.86 -16.25 -3.20
CA ARG A 597 -8.85 -15.33 -3.78
C ARG A 597 -8.38 -14.74 -5.11
N PHE A 598 -9.30 -14.71 -6.06
CA PHE A 598 -9.09 -14.04 -7.34
C PHE A 598 -8.83 -12.55 -7.12
N THR A 599 -7.74 -12.05 -7.69
CA THR A 599 -7.34 -10.64 -7.65
C THR A 599 -6.92 -10.18 -9.04
N LEU A 600 -7.40 -9.00 -9.46
CA LEU A 600 -7.21 -8.54 -10.84
C LEU A 600 -5.73 -8.38 -11.20
N ASP A 601 -4.90 -7.92 -10.27
CA ASP A 601 -3.47 -7.71 -10.49
C ASP A 601 -2.71 -9.04 -10.63
N SER A 602 -3.02 -10.04 -9.80
CA SER A 602 -2.52 -11.42 -10.00
C SER A 602 -3.00 -12.01 -11.33
N TYR A 603 -4.23 -11.70 -11.77
CA TYR A 603 -4.75 -12.12 -13.06
C TYR A 603 -4.04 -11.44 -14.23
N ILE A 604 -3.78 -10.12 -14.15
CA ILE A 604 -2.95 -9.38 -15.12
C ILE A 604 -1.59 -10.06 -15.26
N HIS A 605 -0.87 -10.30 -14.16
CA HIS A 605 0.41 -11.02 -14.19
C HIS A 605 0.28 -12.40 -14.84
N SER A 606 -0.77 -13.16 -14.53
CA SER A 606 -1.02 -14.49 -15.14
C SER A 606 -1.32 -14.47 -16.65
N LEU A 607 -1.72 -13.31 -17.20
CA LEU A 607 -1.92 -13.07 -18.64
C LEU A 607 -0.65 -12.55 -19.33
N VAL A 608 0.26 -11.91 -18.58
CA VAL A 608 1.49 -11.30 -19.11
C VAL A 608 2.78 -12.05 -18.71
N SER A 609 2.64 -13.27 -18.22
CA SER A 609 3.70 -14.24 -18.00
C SER A 609 3.50 -15.48 -18.88
N SER A 610 4.55 -16.30 -19.02
CA SER A 610 4.41 -17.66 -19.52
C SER A 610 3.44 -18.47 -18.63
N PRO A 611 2.67 -19.43 -19.18
CA PRO A 611 2.64 -19.83 -20.59
C PRO A 611 1.83 -18.90 -21.52
N ARG A 612 1.00 -17.98 -20.99
CA ARG A 612 0.05 -17.18 -21.80
C ARG A 612 0.73 -16.11 -22.66
N LEU A 613 1.83 -15.56 -22.16
CA LEU A 613 2.79 -14.77 -22.91
C LEU A 613 4.13 -15.51 -22.95
N TYR A 614 4.18 -16.54 -23.80
CA TYR A 614 5.33 -17.45 -23.94
C TYR A 614 6.66 -16.70 -24.11
N GLY A 615 7.66 -17.10 -23.32
CA GLY A 615 8.99 -16.50 -23.28
C GLY A 615 9.13 -15.31 -22.31
N ARG A 616 8.04 -14.75 -21.77
CA ARG A 616 8.11 -13.77 -20.68
C ARG A 616 8.06 -14.48 -19.33
N ALA A 617 9.23 -14.71 -18.74
CA ALA A 617 9.36 -15.24 -17.38
C ALA A 617 9.13 -14.15 -16.31
N HIS A 618 9.59 -12.92 -16.59
CA HIS A 618 9.61 -11.81 -15.65
C HIS A 618 8.41 -10.86 -15.87
N VAL A 619 7.60 -10.64 -14.83
CA VAL A 619 6.54 -9.63 -14.79
C VAL A 619 6.99 -8.39 -14.00
N LYS A 620 6.22 -7.29 -14.04
CA LYS A 620 6.56 -6.02 -13.35
C LYS A 620 5.33 -5.39 -12.70
N GLY A 621 5.52 -4.58 -11.65
CA GLY A 621 4.47 -3.68 -11.12
C GLY A 621 3.98 -2.67 -12.17
N LEU A 622 4.85 -2.29 -13.11
CA LEU A 622 4.49 -1.49 -14.29
C LEU A 622 3.37 -2.11 -15.13
N ASP A 623 3.28 -3.44 -15.23
CA ASP A 623 2.20 -4.13 -15.96
C ASP A 623 0.83 -3.81 -15.32
N ILE A 624 0.79 -3.79 -13.97
CA ILE A 624 -0.39 -3.44 -13.18
C ILE A 624 -0.73 -1.95 -13.35
N MET A 625 0.24 -1.05 -13.19
CA MET A 625 0.00 0.39 -13.31
C MET A 625 -0.47 0.79 -14.71
N LYS A 626 0.04 0.11 -15.75
CA LYS A 626 -0.46 0.23 -17.11
C LYS A 626 -1.91 -0.27 -17.23
N ALA A 627 -2.22 -1.47 -16.74
CA ALA A 627 -3.58 -2.02 -16.77
C ALA A 627 -4.61 -1.19 -15.97
N LEU A 628 -4.16 -0.42 -14.96
CA LEU A 628 -4.99 0.55 -14.23
C LEU A 628 -5.11 1.92 -14.93
N GLY A 629 -4.39 2.13 -16.05
CA GLY A 629 -4.49 3.29 -16.94
C GLY A 629 -3.45 4.39 -16.74
N SER A 630 -2.26 4.06 -16.22
CA SER A 630 -1.12 4.99 -16.19
C SER A 630 -0.44 5.08 -17.56
N LYS A 631 -0.37 6.27 -18.13
CA LYS A 631 0.37 6.52 -19.39
C LYS A 631 1.87 6.49 -19.15
N SER A 632 2.27 6.91 -17.96
CA SER A 632 3.67 6.88 -17.51
C SER A 632 4.20 5.44 -17.51
N ALA A 633 3.39 4.45 -17.13
CA ALA A 633 3.74 3.03 -17.26
C ALA A 633 3.77 2.55 -18.73
N ASP A 634 2.83 2.97 -19.58
CA ASP A 634 2.84 2.65 -21.03
C ASP A 634 4.13 3.12 -21.74
N LEU A 635 4.70 4.24 -21.29
CA LEU A 635 5.97 4.79 -21.80
C LEU A 635 7.21 4.07 -21.25
N LEU A 636 7.13 3.47 -20.06
CA LEU A 636 8.24 2.71 -19.46
C LEU A 636 8.32 1.26 -19.99
N LEU A 637 7.19 0.67 -20.39
CA LEU A 637 7.11 -0.68 -20.97
C LEU A 637 7.51 -0.78 -22.46
N GLN A 638 8.01 0.29 -23.09
CA GLN A 638 8.32 0.29 -24.53
C GLN A 638 9.39 -0.75 -24.93
N LYS A 639 10.31 -1.11 -24.03
CA LYS A 639 11.23 -2.23 -24.24
C LYS A 639 10.48 -3.56 -24.20
N ASP A 640 9.72 -3.82 -23.14
CA ASP A 640 8.90 -5.03 -22.99
C ASP A 640 7.92 -5.22 -24.16
N TYR A 641 7.37 -4.15 -24.73
CA TYR A 641 6.53 -4.21 -25.95
C TYR A 641 7.30 -4.56 -27.22
N SER A 642 8.61 -4.27 -27.27
CA SER A 642 9.49 -4.64 -28.39
C SER A 642 9.93 -6.10 -28.27
N ASP A 643 10.23 -6.55 -27.05
CA ASP A 643 10.63 -7.92 -26.74
C ASP A 643 9.40 -8.88 -26.80
N PHE A 644 8.20 -8.41 -26.42
CA PHE A 644 6.96 -9.18 -26.35
C PHE A 644 5.76 -8.45 -26.98
N PRO A 645 5.60 -8.44 -28.32
CA PRO A 645 4.58 -7.61 -29.00
C PRO A 645 3.12 -7.85 -28.58
N LYS A 646 2.74 -9.06 -28.14
CA LYS A 646 1.38 -9.33 -27.61
C LYS A 646 1.08 -8.58 -26.30
N LEU A 647 2.11 -8.24 -25.51
CA LEU A 647 1.96 -7.59 -24.19
C LEU A 647 1.12 -6.32 -24.25
N LYS A 648 1.38 -5.46 -25.25
CA LYS A 648 0.67 -4.18 -25.36
C LYS A 648 -0.82 -4.38 -25.62
N ALA A 649 -1.19 -5.30 -26.52
CA ALA A 649 -2.58 -5.58 -26.85
C ALA A 649 -3.36 -6.12 -25.64
N THR A 650 -2.75 -7.04 -24.87
CA THR A 650 -3.33 -7.55 -23.61
C THR A 650 -3.58 -6.42 -22.61
N LEU A 651 -2.57 -5.57 -22.36
CA LEU A 651 -2.67 -4.49 -21.37
C LEU A 651 -3.60 -3.34 -21.81
N ASP A 652 -3.59 -2.96 -23.10
CA ASP A 652 -4.51 -1.95 -23.67
C ASP A 652 -5.99 -2.40 -23.56
N LYS A 653 -6.27 -3.71 -23.67
CA LYS A 653 -7.62 -4.26 -23.47
C LYS A 653 -8.07 -4.11 -22.02
N ILE A 654 -7.23 -4.51 -21.06
CA ILE A 654 -7.55 -4.45 -19.62
C ILE A 654 -7.72 -2.99 -19.17
N GLU A 655 -6.83 -2.08 -19.59
CA GLU A 655 -6.97 -0.63 -19.33
C GLU A 655 -8.34 -0.10 -19.77
N LYS A 656 -8.76 -0.41 -21.00
CA LYS A 656 -10.03 0.04 -21.58
C LYS A 656 -11.23 -0.38 -20.73
N GLU A 657 -11.21 -1.61 -20.22
CA GLU A 657 -12.30 -2.16 -19.39
C GLU A 657 -12.30 -1.57 -17.97
N VAL A 658 -11.13 -1.54 -17.30
CA VAL A 658 -10.94 -0.96 -15.96
C VAL A 658 -11.29 0.53 -15.91
N VAL A 659 -10.91 1.31 -16.93
CA VAL A 659 -11.22 2.75 -16.98
C VAL A 659 -12.70 3.01 -17.33
N ALA A 660 -13.32 2.15 -18.14
CA ALA A 660 -14.73 2.32 -18.54
C ALA A 660 -15.72 1.90 -17.45
N SER A 661 -15.54 0.71 -16.85
CA SER A 661 -16.45 0.09 -15.87
C SER A 661 -15.68 -0.56 -14.69
N PRO A 662 -14.97 0.24 -13.88
CA PRO A 662 -14.17 -0.27 -12.75
C PRO A 662 -15.01 -1.10 -11.76
N ASP A 663 -16.29 -0.75 -11.60
CA ASP A 663 -17.28 -1.45 -10.77
C ASP A 663 -17.52 -2.91 -11.17
N LYS A 664 -17.30 -3.26 -12.45
CA LYS A 664 -17.47 -4.62 -12.99
C LYS A 664 -16.19 -5.46 -12.93
N ILE A 665 -15.04 -4.81 -13.07
CA ILE A 665 -13.74 -5.47 -13.27
C ILE A 665 -12.96 -5.60 -11.95
N LEU A 666 -13.09 -4.62 -11.05
CA LEU A 666 -12.43 -4.65 -9.73
C LEU A 666 -13.28 -5.34 -8.66
N GLY A 667 -14.58 -5.52 -8.90
CA GLY A 667 -15.54 -5.99 -7.90
C GLY A 667 -15.85 -4.93 -6.83
N LYS A 668 -16.83 -5.21 -5.96
CA LYS A 668 -17.28 -4.27 -4.90
C LYS A 668 -16.67 -4.55 -3.51
N THR A 669 -15.53 -5.23 -3.46
CA THR A 669 -14.81 -5.58 -2.22
C THR A 669 -13.89 -4.44 -1.76
N TYR A 670 -13.35 -4.54 -0.55
CA TYR A 670 -12.35 -3.58 -0.06
C TYR A 670 -11.06 -3.61 -0.91
N TYR A 671 -10.63 -4.80 -1.33
CA TYR A 671 -9.49 -4.97 -2.23
C TYR A 671 -9.71 -4.28 -3.57
N GLY A 672 -10.86 -4.52 -4.22
CA GLY A 672 -11.22 -3.87 -5.50
C GLY A 672 -11.28 -2.35 -5.41
N LYS A 673 -11.77 -1.82 -4.28
CA LYS A 673 -11.75 -0.39 -3.99
C LYS A 673 -10.33 0.17 -3.89
N THR A 674 -9.42 -0.52 -3.19
CA THR A 674 -8.04 -0.06 -3.02
C THR A 674 -7.24 -0.17 -4.32
N LEU A 675 -7.49 -1.18 -5.18
CA LEU A 675 -6.96 -1.19 -6.55
C LEU A 675 -7.39 0.03 -7.38
N ASN A 676 -8.60 0.58 -7.17
CA ASN A 676 -8.97 1.84 -7.82
C ASN A 676 -8.24 3.05 -7.22
N GLU A 677 -7.94 3.07 -5.92
CA GLU A 677 -7.09 4.12 -5.32
C GLU A 677 -5.68 4.12 -5.91
N ILE A 678 -5.05 2.95 -6.02
CA ILE A 678 -3.77 2.72 -6.72
C ILE A 678 -3.85 3.26 -8.15
N GLY A 679 -4.89 2.87 -8.89
CA GLY A 679 -5.13 3.40 -10.24
C GLY A 679 -5.33 4.91 -10.25
N LEU A 680 -5.99 5.51 -9.25
CA LEU A 680 -6.22 6.96 -9.16
C LEU A 680 -4.94 7.73 -8.79
N GLN A 681 -4.02 7.16 -8.02
CA GLN A 681 -2.66 7.68 -7.81
C GLN A 681 -1.86 7.59 -9.12
N ALA A 682 -1.77 6.39 -9.73
CA ALA A 682 -1.00 6.14 -10.96
C ALA A 682 -1.48 6.97 -12.17
N ARG A 683 -2.74 7.42 -12.13
CA ARG A 683 -3.36 8.31 -13.11
C ARG A 683 -3.22 9.80 -12.77
N PHE A 684 -2.79 10.20 -11.57
CA PHE A 684 -2.54 11.61 -11.21
C PHE A 684 -1.12 12.04 -11.61
N GLU A 685 -0.78 11.76 -12.87
CA GLU A 685 0.55 11.84 -13.47
C GLU A 685 0.85 13.23 -14.10
N GLN A 686 1.94 13.36 -14.87
CA GLN A 686 2.30 14.61 -15.54
C GLN A 686 1.15 15.18 -16.39
N GLY A 687 0.92 16.50 -16.30
CA GLY A 687 -0.14 17.21 -17.03
C GLY A 687 -1.52 17.10 -16.37
N SER A 688 -1.59 16.74 -15.09
CA SER A 688 -2.84 16.75 -14.31
C SER A 688 -3.41 18.15 -14.05
N GLY A 689 -2.69 19.21 -14.41
CA GLY A 689 -3.22 20.58 -14.50
C GLY A 689 -3.02 21.43 -13.24
N PHE A 690 -2.02 21.13 -12.42
CA PHE A 690 -1.57 21.97 -11.30
C PHE A 690 -0.09 22.34 -11.50
N TYR A 691 0.38 23.42 -10.89
CA TYR A 691 1.70 23.99 -11.18
C TYR A 691 2.88 23.00 -11.05
N PHE A 692 2.83 22.14 -10.05
CA PHE A 692 3.84 21.10 -9.78
C PHE A 692 3.68 19.84 -10.67
N THR A 693 2.51 19.59 -11.25
CA THR A 693 2.25 18.37 -12.05
C THR A 693 2.79 18.45 -13.47
N GLU A 694 3.46 19.53 -13.86
CA GLU A 694 3.83 19.76 -15.27
C GLU A 694 5.22 19.22 -15.65
N SER A 695 5.88 18.46 -14.77
CA SER A 695 7.20 17.85 -14.99
C SER A 695 7.17 16.30 -15.00
N PRO A 696 8.16 15.63 -15.63
CA PRO A 696 8.27 14.17 -15.58
C PRO A 696 8.53 13.61 -14.18
N ALA A 697 9.19 14.38 -13.30
CA ALA A 697 9.41 13.98 -11.91
C ALA A 697 8.09 13.77 -11.15
N TRP A 698 7.03 14.50 -11.50
CA TRP A 698 5.71 14.24 -10.92
C TRP A 698 5.14 12.86 -11.35
N SER A 699 5.37 12.42 -12.59
CA SER A 699 5.02 11.05 -13.00
C SER A 699 5.80 9.99 -12.20
N VAL A 700 7.05 10.24 -11.84
CA VAL A 700 7.82 9.35 -10.94
C VAL A 700 7.17 9.32 -9.55
N LYS A 701 6.80 10.48 -8.97
CA LYS A 701 6.06 10.54 -7.69
C LYS A 701 4.78 9.71 -7.76
N SER A 702 3.96 9.91 -8.79
CA SER A 702 2.67 9.21 -8.91
C SER A 702 2.82 7.70 -9.14
N LEU A 703 3.91 7.26 -9.76
CA LEU A 703 4.26 5.83 -9.85
C LEU A 703 4.77 5.30 -8.50
N LEU A 704 5.64 6.02 -7.78
CA LEU A 704 6.07 5.62 -6.42
C LEU A 704 4.86 5.47 -5.49
N SER A 705 3.95 6.45 -5.48
CA SER A 705 2.75 6.43 -4.64
C SER A 705 1.87 5.22 -4.92
N ALA A 706 1.61 4.94 -6.21
CA ALA A 706 0.77 3.82 -6.59
C ALA A 706 1.43 2.46 -6.35
N HIS A 707 2.74 2.32 -6.62
CA HIS A 707 3.46 1.08 -6.32
C HIS A 707 3.60 0.82 -4.82
N GLY A 708 3.83 1.85 -4.00
CA GLY A 708 3.84 1.74 -2.54
C GLY A 708 2.49 1.32 -1.96
N THR A 709 1.39 1.93 -2.41
CA THR A 709 0.03 1.51 -2.00
C THR A 709 -0.36 0.14 -2.57
N TRP A 710 0.15 -0.27 -3.73
CA TRP A 710 -0.04 -1.63 -4.27
C TRP A 710 0.74 -2.68 -3.49
N ALA A 711 1.98 -2.38 -3.12
CA ALA A 711 2.72 -3.12 -2.12
C ALA A 711 1.85 -3.26 -0.86
N GLU A 712 1.57 -2.19 -0.11
CA GLU A 712 0.77 -2.27 1.13
C GLU A 712 -0.57 -3.03 1.00
N LEU A 713 -1.23 -3.04 -0.16
CA LEU A 713 -2.42 -3.88 -0.40
C LEU A 713 -2.11 -5.39 -0.52
N ARG A 714 -1.01 -5.74 -1.19
CA ARG A 714 -0.41 -7.10 -1.22
C ARG A 714 0.17 -7.51 0.14
N HIS A 715 0.35 -6.52 1.03
CA HIS A 715 0.05 -6.54 2.46
C HIS A 715 -1.22 -7.23 2.78
N ASP A 716 -2.11 -6.51 3.44
CA ASP A 716 -2.79 -7.06 4.60
C ASP A 716 -3.60 -8.33 4.24
N THR A 717 -4.01 -8.39 2.99
CA THR A 717 -4.60 -9.55 2.32
C THR A 717 -3.68 -10.77 2.07
N ILE A 718 -2.47 -10.80 2.62
CA ILE A 718 -1.35 -11.73 2.42
C ILE A 718 -1.77 -13.20 2.31
N LEU A 719 -2.39 -13.75 3.35
CA LEU A 719 -2.84 -15.15 3.39
C LEU A 719 -3.93 -15.49 2.36
N TYR A 720 -4.67 -14.47 1.94
CA TYR A 720 -5.81 -14.56 1.03
C TYR A 720 -5.44 -14.21 -0.42
N THR A 721 -4.30 -13.54 -0.62
CA THR A 721 -3.70 -13.04 -1.88
C THR A 721 -2.18 -13.39 -1.95
N LYS A 722 -1.21 -12.45 -1.84
CA LYS A 722 0.26 -12.70 -1.72
C LYS A 722 1.21 -11.50 -1.31
N GLN A 723 2.34 -11.52 -0.52
CA GLN A 723 2.70 -11.81 0.93
C GLN A 723 4.08 -11.18 1.44
N ALA A 724 4.36 -10.33 2.47
CA ALA A 724 3.68 -9.09 2.95
C ALA A 724 4.34 -8.27 4.19
N PHE A 725 3.74 -7.19 4.80
CA PHE A 725 4.26 -5.83 5.22
C PHE A 725 3.84 -5.11 6.61
N ALA A 726 4.66 -4.36 7.43
CA ALA A 726 4.25 -3.48 8.64
C ALA A 726 5.42 -2.56 9.27
N GLU A 727 5.44 -1.49 10.16
CA GLU A 727 4.55 -0.57 11.01
C GLU A 727 5.22 0.16 12.32
N LEU A 728 4.99 1.48 12.76
CA LEU A 728 4.80 2.14 14.20
C LEU A 728 5.61 3.32 15.04
N GLY A 729 6.13 3.29 16.34
CA GLY A 729 6.26 4.43 17.40
C GLY A 729 7.44 4.72 18.52
N GLY A 730 7.20 5.43 19.71
CA GLY A 730 8.12 6.30 20.67
C GLY A 730 7.57 7.60 21.56
N GLY A 731 8.21 8.83 21.75
CA GLY A 731 8.27 9.88 22.95
C GLY A 731 7.60 11.38 23.19
N PRO A 732 8.19 12.48 23.87
CA PRO A 732 7.50 13.77 24.46
C PRO A 732 8.15 15.28 24.71
N GLY A 733 7.43 16.42 25.11
CA GLY A 733 7.92 17.86 25.56
C GLY A 733 7.08 19.29 25.55
N PRO A 734 7.37 20.45 26.34
CA PRO A 734 6.60 21.81 26.47
C PRO A 734 7.26 23.28 26.86
N GLU A 735 6.62 24.53 26.78
CA GLU A 735 6.83 25.92 27.52
C GLU A 735 5.93 27.24 27.13
N LEU A 736 6.26 28.54 27.52
CA LEU A 736 5.45 29.85 27.80
C LEU A 736 5.08 31.02 26.74
N THR A 737 4.41 32.16 27.16
CA THR A 737 3.58 33.23 26.44
C THR A 737 4.18 34.63 25.97
N TYR A 738 3.48 35.41 25.07
CA TYR A 738 3.90 36.72 24.46
C TYR A 738 2.75 37.74 24.05
N ARG A 739 3.07 39.02 23.67
CA ARG A 739 2.09 40.06 23.17
C ARG A 739 2.09 40.43 21.67
N VAL A 740 2.99 39.90 20.84
CA VAL A 740 3.16 40.33 19.43
C VAL A 740 1.97 39.96 18.53
N LYS A 741 1.83 40.60 17.37
CA LYS A 741 0.98 40.05 16.29
C LYS A 741 1.48 38.64 15.94
N LYS A 742 0.56 37.67 15.94
CA LYS A 742 0.82 36.30 15.49
C LYS A 742 1.48 36.32 14.10
N ILE A 743 2.57 35.57 13.94
CA ILE A 743 3.20 35.40 12.62
C ILE A 743 2.19 34.74 11.68
N PRO A 744 1.99 35.24 10.45
CA PRO A 744 1.13 34.58 9.47
C PRO A 744 1.52 33.12 9.28
N ASN A 745 0.60 32.21 9.59
CA ASN A 745 0.78 30.76 9.43
C ASN A 745 1.11 30.42 7.97
N PRO A 746 1.89 29.36 7.69
CA PRO A 746 2.05 28.86 6.34
C PRO A 746 0.71 28.35 5.78
N VAL A 747 0.49 28.53 4.47
CA VAL A 747 -0.73 28.07 3.80
C VAL A 747 -0.51 26.65 3.29
N HIS A 748 -0.85 25.67 4.13
CA HIS A 748 -0.81 24.24 3.81
C HIS A 748 -1.64 23.89 2.57
N TYR A 749 -1.39 22.71 2.00
CA TYR A 749 -2.03 22.25 0.76
C TYR A 749 -2.23 20.72 0.80
N ILE A 750 -3.31 20.21 0.21
CA ILE A 750 -3.55 18.77 0.04
C ILE A 750 -3.29 18.37 -1.43
N GLU A 751 -2.73 17.19 -1.68
CA GLU A 751 -2.60 16.62 -3.03
C GLU A 751 -4.00 16.52 -3.69
N PRO A 752 -4.30 17.30 -4.75
CA PRO A 752 -5.67 17.65 -5.11
C PRO A 752 -6.33 16.60 -6.03
N ASN A 753 -6.09 15.33 -5.74
CA ASN A 753 -6.66 14.16 -6.39
C ASN A 753 -8.04 13.84 -5.77
N LEU A 754 -9.07 14.65 -6.05
CA LEU A 754 -10.41 14.51 -5.46
C LEU A 754 -11.03 13.12 -5.65
N ALA A 755 -10.66 12.43 -6.73
CA ALA A 755 -11.13 11.09 -7.02
C ALA A 755 -10.58 10.08 -6.00
N PHE A 756 -9.29 10.17 -5.64
CA PHE A 756 -8.67 9.33 -4.60
C PHE A 756 -9.39 9.52 -3.26
N TRP A 757 -9.46 10.76 -2.73
CA TRP A 757 -10.04 11.03 -1.40
C TRP A 757 -11.49 10.53 -1.25
N LYS A 758 -12.30 10.67 -2.31
CA LYS A 758 -13.66 10.10 -2.37
C LYS A 758 -13.67 8.57 -2.41
N ASN A 759 -12.73 7.94 -3.11
CA ASN A 759 -12.63 6.48 -3.16
C ASN A 759 -12.17 5.93 -1.81
N THR A 760 -11.20 6.56 -1.15
CA THR A 760 -10.72 6.18 0.19
C THR A 760 -11.86 6.15 1.20
N ALA A 761 -12.65 7.22 1.31
CA ALA A 761 -13.85 7.25 2.15
C ALA A 761 -14.83 6.11 1.80
N SER A 762 -15.07 5.89 0.50
CA SER A 762 -15.93 4.79 0.04
C SER A 762 -15.35 3.39 0.30
N SER A 763 -14.02 3.22 0.35
CA SER A 763 -13.38 1.94 0.67
C SER A 763 -13.53 1.61 2.15
N VAL A 764 -13.45 2.62 3.02
CA VAL A 764 -13.73 2.48 4.45
C VAL A 764 -15.20 2.15 4.70
N ASP A 765 -16.14 2.76 3.96
CA ASP A 765 -17.55 2.34 3.96
C ASP A 765 -17.73 0.87 3.53
N VAL A 766 -16.98 0.38 2.53
CA VAL A 766 -17.02 -1.04 2.13
C VAL A 766 -16.51 -1.95 3.25
N LEU A 767 -15.39 -1.61 3.88
CA LEU A 767 -14.83 -2.36 5.01
C LEU A 767 -15.81 -2.43 6.18
N ILE A 768 -16.39 -1.29 6.56
CA ILE A 768 -17.43 -1.19 7.60
C ILE A 768 -18.62 -2.11 7.29
N ASN A 769 -19.09 -2.12 6.03
CA ASN A 769 -20.23 -2.95 5.61
C ASN A 769 -19.89 -4.44 5.45
N ALA A 770 -18.63 -4.80 5.21
CA ALA A 770 -18.17 -6.19 5.24
C ALA A 770 -18.02 -6.73 6.67
N LEU A 771 -17.58 -5.91 7.64
CA LEU A 771 -17.32 -6.37 9.01
C LEU A 771 -18.56 -6.39 9.92
N LYS A 772 -19.47 -5.41 9.79
CA LYS A 772 -20.69 -5.29 10.62
C LYS A 772 -21.59 -6.56 10.61
N PRO A 773 -21.95 -7.18 9.45
CA PRO A 773 -22.89 -8.30 9.40
C PRO A 773 -22.41 -9.55 10.15
N TYR A 774 -21.13 -9.87 10.05
CA TYR A 774 -20.52 -11.06 10.65
C TYR A 774 -20.03 -10.86 12.09
N LYS A 775 -20.23 -9.65 12.66
CA LYS A 775 -19.79 -9.22 13.98
C LYS A 775 -18.28 -9.38 14.18
N LEU A 776 -17.51 -8.91 13.21
CA LEU A 776 -16.03 -8.99 13.18
C LEU A 776 -15.36 -7.66 13.60
N ILE A 777 -16.13 -6.71 14.14
CA ILE A 777 -15.62 -5.43 14.64
C ILE A 777 -16.46 -4.97 15.84
N ASP A 778 -15.81 -4.40 16.85
CA ASP A 778 -16.42 -3.79 18.02
C ASP A 778 -16.77 -2.31 17.79
N GLU A 779 -17.55 -1.73 18.71
CA GLU A 779 -18.04 -0.34 18.63
C GLU A 779 -16.90 0.70 18.57
N ASN A 780 -15.76 0.45 19.24
CA ASN A 780 -14.65 1.40 19.35
C ASN A 780 -13.76 1.38 18.10
N ASN A 781 -13.41 0.20 17.59
CA ASN A 781 -12.72 0.10 16.30
C ASN A 781 -13.61 0.50 15.13
N LEU A 782 -14.93 0.30 15.23
CA LEU A 782 -15.89 0.87 14.27
C LEU A 782 -15.88 2.40 14.31
N GLN A 783 -15.94 3.03 15.49
CA GLN A 783 -15.90 4.49 15.60
C GLN A 783 -14.63 5.08 14.99
N LYS A 784 -13.49 4.39 15.15
CA LYS A 784 -12.22 4.74 14.49
C LYS A 784 -12.28 4.64 12.95
N LEU A 785 -12.95 3.65 12.38
CA LEU A 785 -13.17 3.59 10.91
C LEU A 785 -14.04 4.75 10.42
N GLU A 786 -15.15 5.06 11.10
CA GLU A 786 -16.01 6.19 10.72
C GLU A 786 -15.21 7.53 10.82
N MET A 787 -14.34 7.69 11.83
CA MET A 787 -13.42 8.83 11.93
C MET A 787 -12.39 8.92 10.78
N LEU A 788 -11.87 7.79 10.29
CA LEU A 788 -10.92 7.74 9.17
C LEU A 788 -11.62 8.16 7.86
N LYS A 789 -12.84 7.66 7.65
CA LYS A 789 -13.74 8.03 6.55
C LYS A 789 -14.08 9.52 6.58
N ASP A 790 -14.45 10.06 7.75
CA ASP A 790 -14.76 11.49 7.91
C ASP A 790 -13.56 12.39 7.58
N ALA A 791 -12.33 11.97 7.93
CA ALA A 791 -11.12 12.69 7.54
C ALA A 791 -10.89 12.66 6.01
N ALA A 792 -11.11 11.52 5.35
CA ALA A 792 -11.04 11.44 3.89
C ALA A 792 -12.12 12.28 3.19
N LEU A 793 -13.32 12.40 3.77
CA LEU A 793 -14.38 13.29 3.30
C LEU A 793 -14.05 14.77 3.51
N HIS A 794 -13.50 15.15 4.67
CA HIS A 794 -13.09 16.54 4.96
C HIS A 794 -11.91 16.97 4.06
N ALA A 795 -10.92 16.10 3.85
CA ALA A 795 -9.88 16.31 2.84
C ALA A 795 -10.47 16.48 1.44
N ALA A 796 -11.44 15.65 1.04
CA ALA A 796 -12.15 15.81 -0.23
C ALA A 796 -12.93 17.14 -0.33
N ASP A 797 -13.45 17.71 0.75
CA ASP A 797 -14.08 19.04 0.75
C ASP A 797 -13.08 20.19 0.62
N ILE A 798 -11.92 20.10 1.28
CA ILE A 798 -10.82 21.06 1.13
C ILE A 798 -10.29 21.03 -0.32
N VAL A 799 -10.04 19.83 -0.86
CA VAL A 799 -9.55 19.63 -2.23
C VAL A 799 -10.52 20.20 -3.28
N LYS A 800 -11.85 20.19 -3.04
CA LYS A 800 -12.82 20.86 -3.94
C LYS A 800 -12.60 22.37 -4.02
N LEU A 801 -12.13 23.02 -2.94
CA LEU A 801 -11.83 24.44 -2.91
C LEU A 801 -10.48 24.73 -3.61
N GLU A 802 -9.45 23.93 -3.34
CA GLU A 802 -8.13 24.03 -3.98
C GLU A 802 -8.24 23.84 -5.50
N ILE A 803 -8.99 22.83 -5.97
CA ILE A 803 -9.30 22.59 -7.39
C ILE A 803 -9.99 23.80 -8.04
N ALA A 804 -10.87 24.46 -7.30
CA ALA A 804 -11.61 25.63 -7.77
C ALA A 804 -10.82 26.94 -7.64
N ASP A 805 -9.58 26.89 -7.11
CA ASP A 805 -8.73 28.04 -6.79
C ASP A 805 -9.46 29.06 -5.87
N LYS A 806 -10.15 28.52 -4.86
CA LYS A 806 -10.92 29.27 -3.85
C LYS A 806 -10.23 29.23 -2.48
N PRO A 807 -10.37 30.27 -1.65
CA PRO A 807 -9.84 30.26 -0.29
C PRO A 807 -10.42 29.11 0.56
N VAL A 808 -9.53 28.30 1.14
CA VAL A 808 -9.81 27.38 2.25
C VAL A 808 -9.85 28.18 3.56
N SER A 809 -10.70 27.81 4.54
CA SER A 809 -10.84 28.58 5.78
C SER A 809 -9.62 28.42 6.73
N GLU A 810 -9.42 29.35 7.66
CA GLU A 810 -8.34 29.21 8.67
C GLU A 810 -8.50 27.95 9.54
N LYS A 811 -9.75 27.54 9.83
CA LYS A 811 -10.04 26.29 10.54
C LYS A 811 -9.57 25.09 9.73
N ASP A 812 -9.86 25.07 8.44
CA ASP A 812 -9.52 23.97 7.54
C ASP A 812 -8.01 23.93 7.25
N LEU A 813 -7.36 25.09 7.05
CA LEU A 813 -5.89 25.18 6.97
C LEU A 813 -5.21 24.64 8.24
N LYS A 814 -5.75 24.95 9.44
CA LYS A 814 -5.28 24.36 10.69
C LYS A 814 -5.56 22.86 10.74
N TRP A 815 -6.67 22.38 10.19
CA TRP A 815 -6.98 20.95 10.11
C TRP A 815 -5.97 20.19 9.24
N ILE A 816 -5.54 20.74 8.08
CA ILE A 816 -4.49 20.14 7.24
C ILE A 816 -3.22 19.88 8.05
N SER A 817 -2.77 20.86 8.86
CA SER A 817 -1.59 20.70 9.73
C SER A 817 -1.75 19.67 10.84
N LEU A 818 -2.99 19.35 11.25
CA LEU A 818 -3.28 18.43 12.35
C LEU A 818 -3.63 17.01 11.87
N MET A 819 -3.85 16.82 10.56
CA MET A 819 -4.24 15.52 10.00
C MET A 819 -3.27 14.37 10.35
N PRO A 820 -1.92 14.54 10.34
CA PRO A 820 -0.99 13.47 10.71
C PRO A 820 -1.17 13.00 12.17
N GLY A 821 -1.32 13.95 13.11
CA GLY A 821 -1.57 13.63 14.53
C GLY A 821 -2.97 13.07 14.78
N PHE A 822 -3.96 13.47 13.97
CA PHE A 822 -5.30 12.89 14.00
C PHE A 822 -5.31 11.42 13.55
N LEU A 823 -4.59 11.11 12.47
CA LEU A 823 -4.42 9.73 11.97
C LEU A 823 -3.67 8.86 12.97
N ALA A 824 -2.57 9.36 13.57
CA ALA A 824 -1.85 8.66 14.64
C ALA A 824 -2.81 8.22 15.76
N ARG A 825 -3.67 9.13 16.24
CA ARG A 825 -4.65 8.86 17.30
C ARG A 825 -5.74 7.85 16.90
N ILE A 826 -6.11 7.75 15.63
CA ILE A 826 -7.01 6.69 15.14
C ILE A 826 -6.32 5.32 15.26
N LEU A 827 -5.03 5.27 14.89
CA LEU A 827 -4.24 4.04 14.83
C LEU A 827 -3.85 3.50 16.20
N MET A 828 -3.62 4.36 17.20
CA MET A 828 -3.23 3.98 18.58
C MET A 828 -4.00 2.76 19.11
N PRO A 829 -3.30 1.70 19.59
CA PRO A 829 -3.92 0.64 20.37
C PRO A 829 -4.60 1.16 21.65
N SER A 830 -5.32 0.28 22.35
CA SER A 830 -5.82 0.58 23.69
C SER A 830 -4.67 0.95 24.64
N ILE A 831 -4.96 1.85 25.59
CA ILE A 831 -4.00 2.75 26.28
C ILE A 831 -2.84 2.05 27.03
N ASN A 832 -2.92 0.73 27.25
CA ASN A 832 -1.98 -0.02 28.09
C ASN A 832 -0.91 -0.82 27.31
N ALA A 833 -0.83 -0.70 25.98
CA ALA A 833 0.19 -1.39 25.18
C ALA A 833 1.53 -0.63 25.17
N VAL A 834 2.55 -1.13 25.86
CA VAL A 834 3.96 -0.77 25.61
C VAL A 834 4.40 -1.49 24.34
N VAL A 835 5.15 -0.80 23.48
CA VAL A 835 5.60 -1.32 22.18
C VAL A 835 7.01 -0.76 21.89
N GLU A 836 7.88 -1.53 21.25
CA GLU A 836 9.33 -1.24 21.10
C GLU A 836 9.70 -0.68 19.72
N PRO A 837 10.51 0.40 19.59
CA PRO A 837 10.88 1.13 18.34
C PRO A 837 11.26 0.32 17.07
N GLU A 838 11.47 -0.98 17.15
CA GLU A 838 11.73 -1.91 16.04
C GLU A 838 10.45 -2.60 15.51
N GLN A 839 9.48 -2.89 16.39
CA GLN A 839 8.10 -3.29 16.04
C GLN A 839 7.28 -2.13 15.45
N LEU A 840 7.97 -1.02 15.18
CA LEU A 840 7.49 0.34 15.26
C LEU A 840 8.10 1.19 14.11
N ARG A 841 8.53 0.52 13.03
CA ARG A 841 9.18 1.06 11.82
C ARG A 841 8.36 0.70 10.59
N MET A 842 8.14 1.62 9.65
CA MET A 842 7.34 1.42 8.45
C MET A 842 7.88 0.31 7.56
N ALA A 843 9.20 0.25 7.30
CA ALA A 843 9.73 -0.48 6.15
C ALA A 843 9.34 -1.96 6.10
N LEU A 844 8.97 -2.43 4.90
CA LEU A 844 8.14 -3.61 4.74
C LEU A 844 8.42 -4.31 3.36
N VAL A 845 8.34 -5.66 3.24
CA VAL A 845 8.59 -6.46 1.99
C VAL A 845 7.50 -7.49 1.58
N ALA A 846 7.27 -7.72 0.27
CA ALA A 846 6.39 -8.74 -0.33
C ALA A 846 7.10 -9.70 -1.28
N ASP A 847 6.51 -10.89 -1.52
CA ASP A 847 6.52 -11.55 -2.83
C ASP A 847 5.19 -11.37 -3.59
N VAL A 848 5.25 -10.98 -4.86
CA VAL A 848 4.05 -10.75 -5.70
C VAL A 848 3.86 -11.75 -6.84
N PHE A 849 4.93 -12.44 -7.26
CA PHE A 849 4.94 -13.44 -8.33
C PHE A 849 5.98 -14.53 -8.02
N THR A 850 5.84 -15.71 -8.61
CA THR A 850 6.75 -16.86 -8.41
C THR A 850 6.86 -17.65 -9.70
N ASN A 851 8.09 -17.85 -10.19
CA ASN A 851 8.39 -18.74 -11.31
C ASN A 851 8.95 -20.06 -10.78
N GLY A 852 8.10 -21.09 -10.71
CA GLY A 852 8.48 -22.42 -10.25
C GLY A 852 9.33 -23.24 -11.23
N GLU A 853 9.47 -22.81 -12.48
CA GLU A 853 10.31 -23.48 -13.50
C GLU A 853 11.76 -22.99 -13.46
N GLU A 854 11.95 -21.68 -13.22
CA GLU A 854 13.28 -21.03 -13.16
C GLU A 854 13.77 -20.79 -11.71
N GLY A 855 12.93 -21.06 -10.71
CA GLY A 855 13.33 -21.08 -9.30
C GLY A 855 13.41 -19.72 -8.60
N PHE A 856 12.72 -18.69 -9.10
CA PHE A 856 12.77 -17.34 -8.54
C PHE A 856 11.40 -16.77 -8.15
N VAL A 857 11.41 -15.70 -7.37
CA VAL A 857 10.25 -14.92 -6.94
C VAL A 857 10.48 -13.45 -7.24
N LEU A 858 9.42 -12.72 -7.58
CA LEU A 858 9.47 -11.26 -7.67
C LEU A 858 9.02 -10.68 -6.34
N GLU A 859 9.91 -9.95 -5.69
CA GLU A 859 9.65 -9.23 -4.46
C GLU A 859 9.46 -7.73 -4.70
N THR A 860 8.61 -7.09 -3.89
CA THR A 860 8.37 -5.65 -3.92
C THR A 860 8.40 -5.12 -2.50
N ALA A 861 9.01 -3.96 -2.27
CA ALA A 861 9.23 -3.47 -0.92
C ALA A 861 9.07 -1.95 -0.80
N VAL A 862 8.90 -1.44 0.42
CA VAL A 862 9.08 -0.02 0.72
C VAL A 862 10.05 0.17 1.88
N GLY A 863 10.79 1.28 1.83
CA GLY A 863 11.64 1.74 2.92
C GLY A 863 11.18 3.08 3.48
N ILE A 864 12.04 3.71 4.29
CA ILE A 864 11.84 5.06 4.86
C ILE A 864 11.37 6.02 3.76
N PRO A 865 10.24 6.74 3.92
CA PRO A 865 9.69 7.62 2.89
C PRO A 865 10.67 8.67 2.37
N TYR A 866 10.58 9.00 1.08
CA TYR A 866 11.29 10.14 0.53
C TYR A 866 10.65 11.44 1.04
N ARG A 867 11.47 12.39 1.51
CA ARG A 867 11.06 13.79 1.66
C ARG A 867 10.93 14.38 0.27
N ILE A 868 9.82 15.10 0.01
CA ILE A 868 9.60 15.78 -1.26
C ILE A 868 9.40 17.28 -1.09
N TYR A 869 10.07 18.06 -1.94
CA TYR A 869 9.92 19.52 -1.99
C TYR A 869 9.07 19.91 -3.20
N VAL A 870 7.88 20.46 -2.94
CA VAL A 870 6.87 20.79 -3.95
C VAL A 870 6.71 22.31 -4.07
N PRO A 871 7.01 22.92 -5.23
CA PRO A 871 6.75 24.33 -5.46
C PRO A 871 5.26 24.55 -5.78
N LEU A 872 4.60 25.38 -4.99
CA LEU A 872 3.17 25.73 -5.13
C LEU A 872 2.99 27.13 -5.71
N ASN A 873 1.91 27.32 -6.47
CA ASN A 873 1.53 28.60 -7.09
C ASN A 873 0.00 28.59 -7.27
N ASP A 874 -0.72 29.19 -6.33
CA ASP A 874 -2.19 29.23 -6.24
C ASP A 874 -2.68 30.61 -5.75
N ALA A 875 -4.00 30.87 -5.74
CA ALA A 875 -4.55 32.17 -5.32
C ALA A 875 -4.56 32.40 -3.79
N GLN A 876 -4.23 31.39 -2.98
CA GLN A 876 -4.40 31.44 -1.52
C GLN A 876 -3.08 31.67 -0.78
N GLY A 877 -2.07 30.82 -1.03
CA GLY A 877 -0.74 30.90 -0.44
C GLY A 877 0.34 31.44 -1.38
N GLY A 878 0.02 31.63 -2.66
CA GLY A 878 0.98 32.17 -3.63
C GLY A 878 2.18 31.26 -3.86
N LYS A 879 3.34 31.87 -4.18
CA LYS A 879 4.56 31.21 -4.64
C LYS A 879 5.45 30.74 -3.48
N ARG A 880 5.24 29.51 -3.02
CA ARG A 880 5.92 28.93 -1.84
C ARG A 880 6.47 27.54 -2.13
N ILE A 881 7.46 27.12 -1.35
CA ILE A 881 7.96 25.74 -1.35
C ILE A 881 7.32 25.02 -0.17
N ALA A 882 6.71 23.87 -0.45
CA ALA A 882 6.08 23.01 0.53
C ALA A 882 6.87 21.70 0.68
N VAL A 883 6.79 21.07 1.85
CA VAL A 883 7.40 19.77 2.13
C VAL A 883 6.30 18.74 2.34
N GLY A 884 6.45 17.58 1.71
CA GLY A 884 5.62 16.40 1.95
C GLY A 884 6.48 15.14 1.96
N TYR A 885 5.84 13.99 2.05
CA TYR A 885 6.51 12.68 2.02
C TYR A 885 5.77 11.73 1.08
N CYS A 886 6.52 10.89 0.36
CA CYS A 886 5.97 9.87 -0.54
C CYS A 886 6.69 8.54 -0.39
N PHE A 887 6.07 7.46 -0.88
CA PHE A 887 6.62 6.12 -0.80
C PHE A 887 8.03 6.00 -1.42
N ASN A 888 8.88 5.22 -0.76
CA ASN A 888 10.22 4.86 -1.21
C ASN A 888 10.20 3.38 -1.64
N TYR A 889 9.87 3.13 -2.91
CA TYR A 889 9.58 1.79 -3.46
C TYR A 889 10.81 1.04 -4.00
N TYR A 890 10.73 -0.28 -4.00
CA TYR A 890 11.72 -1.26 -4.44
C TYR A 890 11.03 -2.44 -5.14
N GLU A 891 11.68 -3.07 -6.12
CA GLU A 891 11.17 -4.18 -6.93
C GLU A 891 12.38 -4.99 -7.43
N PHE A 892 12.52 -6.23 -6.95
CA PHE A 892 13.72 -7.05 -7.16
C PHE A 892 13.38 -8.55 -7.14
N GLU A 893 14.30 -9.39 -7.62
CA GLU A 893 14.12 -10.84 -7.66
C GLU A 893 14.88 -11.52 -6.51
N GLN A 894 14.30 -12.59 -5.95
CA GLN A 894 14.96 -13.49 -4.99
C GLN A 894 14.89 -14.94 -5.48
N ASP A 895 15.80 -15.78 -4.98
CA ASP A 895 15.68 -17.24 -5.07
C ASP A 895 14.42 -17.72 -4.32
N ILE A 896 13.70 -18.72 -4.84
CA ILE A 896 12.46 -19.23 -4.23
C ILE A 896 12.65 -19.77 -2.81
N SER A 897 13.87 -20.17 -2.43
CA SER A 897 14.24 -20.58 -1.07
C SER A 897 14.59 -19.41 -0.13
N ASN A 898 14.79 -18.20 -0.67
CA ASN A 898 15.28 -17.02 0.06
C ASN A 898 14.25 -15.87 0.10
N ARG A 899 12.97 -16.21 0.28
CA ARG A 899 11.87 -15.23 0.46
C ARG A 899 12.10 -14.41 1.73
N LEU A 900 12.17 -13.08 1.62
CA LEU A 900 12.49 -12.19 2.74
C LEU A 900 11.31 -12.05 3.72
N THR A 901 11.61 -11.85 5.00
CA THR A 901 10.63 -11.39 6.01
C THR A 901 10.71 -9.88 6.23
N ASN A 902 9.71 -9.31 6.92
CA ASN A 902 9.74 -7.90 7.31
C ASN A 902 10.93 -7.57 8.20
N GLU A 903 11.32 -8.47 9.09
CA GLU A 903 12.44 -8.30 9.99
C GLU A 903 13.77 -8.29 9.21
N GLU A 904 13.95 -9.23 8.28
CA GLU A 904 15.11 -9.31 7.37
C GLU A 904 15.21 -8.08 6.44
N TRP A 905 14.08 -7.53 5.99
CA TRP A 905 14.05 -6.31 5.18
C TRP A 905 14.28 -5.03 6.00
N LYS A 906 13.66 -4.92 7.20
CA LYS A 906 13.92 -3.80 8.12
C LYS A 906 15.40 -3.71 8.50
N GLU A 907 16.06 -4.84 8.77
CA GLU A 907 17.48 -4.82 9.10
C GLU A 907 18.29 -4.10 8.00
N ARG A 908 18.04 -4.39 6.72
CA ARG A 908 18.64 -3.66 5.60
C ARG A 908 18.29 -2.18 5.60
N VAL A 909 16.99 -1.85 5.61
CA VAL A 909 16.53 -0.46 5.42
C VAL A 909 17.08 0.50 6.48
N TYR A 910 17.14 0.09 7.75
CA TYR A 910 17.63 0.97 8.83
C TYR A 910 19.13 0.80 9.14
N SER A 911 19.86 -0.03 8.40
CA SER A 911 21.33 -0.17 8.53
C SER A 911 22.14 0.91 7.81
N ASN A 912 21.50 1.74 6.96
CA ASN A 912 22.13 2.61 5.97
C ASN A 912 22.86 1.87 4.82
N GLU A 913 22.40 0.66 4.46
CA GLU A 913 22.79 -0.03 3.22
C GLU A 913 22.32 0.75 1.97
N ASP A 914 23.16 0.83 0.93
CA ASP A 914 22.80 1.50 -0.33
C ASP A 914 22.09 0.55 -1.30
N MET A 915 20.79 0.35 -1.06
CA MET A 915 19.89 -0.56 -1.80
C MET A 915 19.43 0.02 -3.16
N GLU A 916 20.25 0.82 -3.85
CA GLU A 916 19.85 1.52 -5.07
C GLU A 916 19.69 0.57 -6.28
N ASP A 917 20.34 -0.59 -6.25
CA ASP A 917 20.20 -1.67 -7.24
C ASP A 917 18.89 -2.46 -7.10
N LEU A 918 18.37 -2.60 -5.88
CA LEU A 918 17.05 -3.21 -5.57
C LEU A 918 15.85 -2.35 -6.00
N LYS A 919 16.09 -1.20 -6.65
CA LYS A 919 15.03 -0.33 -7.18
C LYS A 919 14.75 -0.65 -8.64
N PRO A 920 13.47 -0.56 -9.08
CA PRO A 920 13.18 -0.66 -10.50
C PRO A 920 13.84 0.51 -11.25
N PHE A 921 14.29 0.26 -12.49
CA PHE A 921 15.14 1.16 -13.29
C PHE A 921 14.62 2.61 -13.45
N TRP A 922 13.32 2.84 -13.27
CA TRP A 922 12.68 4.17 -13.37
C TRP A 922 12.69 4.97 -12.05
N ALA A 923 13.01 4.31 -10.92
CA ALA A 923 13.16 4.89 -9.59
C ALA A 923 14.64 4.97 -9.13
N GLN A 924 15.59 4.47 -9.93
CA GLN A 924 17.02 4.53 -9.64
C GLN A 924 17.59 5.95 -9.83
N ASN A 925 18.44 6.38 -8.89
CA ASN A 925 19.16 7.66 -8.90
C ASN A 925 18.24 8.91 -8.99
N ILE A 926 17.02 8.81 -8.44
CA ILE A 926 16.05 9.92 -8.40
C ILE A 926 16.22 10.87 -7.20
N SER A 927 16.92 10.43 -6.16
CA SER A 927 17.20 11.24 -4.98
C SER A 927 18.31 12.26 -5.22
N PHE A 928 18.16 13.42 -4.59
CA PHE A 928 19.12 14.52 -4.56
C PHE A 928 20.45 14.18 -3.88
#